data_AF-A0A939EXQ2-F1
#
_entry.id   AF-A0A939EXQ2-F1
#
_cell.length_a   1.000
_cell.length_b   1.000
_cell.length_c   1.000
_cell.angle_alpha   90.00
_cell.angle_beta   90.00
_cell.angle_gamma   90.00
#
_symmetry.space_group_name_H-M   'P 1'
#
loop_
_entity.id
_entity.type
_entity.pdbx_description
1 polymer ?
#
loop_
_entity_poly.entity_id
_entity_poly.type
_entity_poly.pdbx_seq_one_letter_code
_entity_poly.pdbx_strand_id
1 'polypeptide(L)'
;MATNFHLAPPPKTVDGLLAVPIDIQTLTGTLLFDGSTSSGSADATITFLTGAQSGCPIFDLRQTITAAWLDGAAIPVASLAHHDFGGGPQAQLRVVNTVLPANTTHTLRVTYSLGLPQASTAGSYPPQLTWAAGPRLTFSFGFTDLGAGRYLEAWLPANLIYDQFACTLTVRVLNTGVAHSIITNGNTSVLGSNHWQVAFPARFTALSHLLEVRATNTVATQSASVVLPVSGTTVALEAWKLQTGSADFPAQLNLLKTYLAANETNVGPYLHGNRFVAFFHVGGMEYDGGTTTGTGALSHEVFHSWWARGVKPASQPDAWWDEAWTTYFNDNGGTQSVPFDFTKPPIELRSSNPYARITAGNAYGDGNKFWQGVSALLGNAALRGYMKDFYQLRQGQLVRTTDLEEYLLCRSGNARLVDAFHRFVYGFPDPTAVPDLWLKDDALDTAGHNDWNGRFWDSPDLWVRNQDDGGTTHQAPEYGQDNWFYARVRNRGSVTARHFVVSFQVKQFAGTQFTYPADFLPCVAAASGFELAPGSSIIVKARWPRHLVPTAGTHACLTAAVLCRGDQPGSGKHVWQHNNLAQKNLTVVDLKLNGFLVLPFVAANFITQQLQLREFNLEVFRPATLPDLRVSLLHEQPHLFKGFERLQPFLLPGRLTDAAASAHLDCGGHAPLSPQQHRMLTDEHLLATAPSLTDQTQELLFKAGGQASMRFALAGGNQLLTQLRIELPPTARVGQQLRLDVVQRDTKTQQITGGIAVLVRVVP
;
A
#
# COMPACT_ATOMS: atom_id res chain seq x y z
N MET A 1 8.68 2.33 -19.72
CA MET A 1 8.61 1.91 -18.30
C MET A 1 7.16 1.57 -17.98
N ALA A 2 6.86 0.91 -16.87
CA ALA A 2 5.47 0.83 -16.41
C ALA A 2 5.01 2.24 -16.02
N THR A 3 3.81 2.64 -16.45
CA THR A 3 3.24 3.96 -16.15
C THR A 3 2.74 4.02 -14.71
N ASN A 4 2.72 5.21 -14.12
CA ASN A 4 2.22 5.42 -12.75
C ASN A 4 0.77 5.94 -12.69
N PHE A 5 -0.04 5.73 -13.74
CA PHE A 5 -1.44 6.20 -13.78
C PHE A 5 -2.31 5.75 -12.61
N HIS A 6 -2.02 4.61 -11.98
CA HIS A 6 -2.73 4.14 -10.79
C HIS A 6 -2.54 5.04 -9.55
N LEU A 7 -1.54 5.94 -9.57
CA LEU A 7 -1.27 6.94 -8.54
C LEU A 7 -1.66 8.36 -8.97
N ALA A 8 -2.03 8.55 -10.24
CA ALA A 8 -2.40 9.85 -10.75
C ALA A 8 -3.71 10.34 -10.11
N PRO A 9 -3.89 11.66 -9.91
CA PRO A 9 -5.18 12.20 -9.50
C PRO A 9 -6.26 11.85 -10.55
N PRO A 10 -7.51 11.64 -10.16
CA PRO A 10 -8.57 11.30 -11.11
C PRO A 10 -8.82 12.47 -12.07
N PRO A 11 -9.20 12.23 -13.34
CA PRO A 11 -9.60 13.30 -14.25
C PRO A 11 -10.62 14.27 -13.65
N LYS A 12 -10.47 15.56 -13.96
CA LYS A 12 -11.32 16.62 -13.39
C LYS A 12 -11.73 17.60 -14.47
N THR A 13 -13.00 17.98 -14.48
CA THR A 13 -13.46 19.09 -15.33
C THR A 13 -13.10 20.41 -14.64
N VAL A 14 -12.35 21.26 -15.33
CA VAL A 14 -11.91 22.59 -14.86
C VAL A 14 -12.07 23.58 -16.00
N ASP A 15 -12.76 24.70 -15.77
CA ASP A 15 -13.05 25.73 -16.78
C ASP A 15 -13.63 25.18 -18.10
N GLY A 16 -14.46 24.13 -18.01
CA GLY A 16 -15.06 23.44 -19.16
C GLY A 16 -14.15 22.45 -19.88
N LEU A 17 -12.90 22.30 -19.44
CA LEU A 17 -11.94 21.33 -19.97
C LEU A 17 -11.94 20.06 -19.11
N LEU A 18 -12.15 18.90 -19.73
CA LEU A 18 -11.91 17.61 -19.08
C LEU A 18 -10.39 17.39 -19.00
N ALA A 19 -9.78 17.80 -17.90
CA ALA A 19 -8.35 17.68 -17.68
C ALA A 19 -7.99 16.25 -17.26
N VAL A 20 -7.04 15.63 -17.99
CA VAL A 20 -6.63 14.23 -17.80
C VAL A 20 -5.13 14.15 -17.45
N PRO A 21 -4.74 13.30 -16.49
CA PRO A 21 -3.33 13.03 -16.20
C PRO A 21 -2.62 12.41 -17.41
N ILE A 22 -1.29 12.59 -17.44
CA ILE A 22 -0.39 12.01 -18.45
C ILE A 22 0.77 11.28 -17.78
N ASP A 23 1.53 10.50 -18.52
CA ASP A 23 2.77 9.87 -18.07
C ASP A 23 3.89 10.34 -19.00
N ILE A 24 4.77 11.22 -18.51
CA ILE A 24 5.91 11.72 -19.28
C ILE A 24 6.87 10.55 -19.47
N GLN A 25 7.18 10.22 -20.72
CA GLN A 25 8.17 9.19 -21.03
C GLN A 25 9.59 9.77 -20.97
N THR A 26 9.76 10.96 -21.53
CA THR A 26 11.05 11.66 -21.61
C THR A 26 10.87 13.16 -21.60
N LEU A 27 11.87 13.85 -21.04
CA LEU A 27 12.06 15.29 -21.13
C LEU A 27 13.43 15.56 -21.73
N THR A 28 13.48 16.32 -22.82
CA THR A 28 14.72 16.85 -23.39
C THR A 28 14.67 18.36 -23.42
N GLY A 29 15.68 19.03 -22.88
CA GLY A 29 15.71 20.49 -22.79
C GLY A 29 17.07 21.09 -23.09
N THR A 30 17.07 22.34 -23.53
CA THR A 30 18.25 23.20 -23.62
C THR A 30 18.04 24.45 -22.79
N LEU A 31 18.96 24.75 -21.88
CA LEU A 31 19.01 25.99 -21.09
C LEU A 31 20.22 26.81 -21.56
N LEU A 32 19.95 27.98 -22.14
CA LEU A 32 20.97 28.90 -22.63
C LEU A 32 20.98 30.17 -21.77
N PHE A 33 22.17 30.56 -21.32
CA PHE A 33 22.39 31.76 -20.51
C PHE A 33 23.38 32.67 -21.23
N ASP A 34 22.96 33.87 -21.61
CA ASP A 34 23.78 34.80 -22.38
C ASP A 34 24.35 35.90 -21.47
N GLY A 35 25.68 35.90 -21.31
CA GLY A 35 26.38 36.87 -20.47
C GLY A 35 26.40 38.30 -21.03
N SER A 36 26.20 38.49 -22.34
CA SER A 36 26.20 39.83 -22.96
C SER A 36 24.89 40.57 -22.68
N THR A 37 23.77 39.86 -22.66
CA THR A 37 22.43 40.40 -22.39
C THR A 37 21.96 40.12 -20.96
N SER A 38 22.71 39.34 -20.19
CA SER A 38 22.33 38.87 -18.84
C SER A 38 20.95 38.21 -18.82
N SER A 39 20.64 37.43 -19.85
CA SER A 39 19.33 36.77 -20.04
C SER A 39 19.46 35.25 -20.13
N GLY A 40 18.38 34.53 -19.87
CA GLY A 40 18.28 33.10 -20.12
C GLY A 40 17.12 32.75 -21.05
N SER A 41 17.25 31.64 -21.77
CA SER A 41 16.19 31.08 -22.61
C SER A 41 16.21 29.56 -22.54
N ALA A 42 15.06 28.96 -22.79
CA ALA A 42 14.89 27.52 -22.78
C ALA A 42 14.04 27.02 -23.95
N ASP A 43 14.38 25.82 -24.41
CA ASP A 43 13.66 25.03 -25.40
C ASP A 43 13.55 23.60 -24.86
N ALA A 44 12.33 23.19 -24.52
CA ALA A 44 12.08 21.92 -23.86
C ALA A 44 10.97 21.16 -24.56
N THR A 45 11.15 19.86 -24.69
CA THR A 45 10.17 18.93 -25.26
C THR A 45 9.92 17.80 -24.26
N ILE A 46 8.65 17.57 -23.95
CA ILE A 46 8.20 16.34 -23.27
C ILE A 46 7.57 15.41 -24.30
N THR A 47 7.90 14.12 -24.21
CA THR A 47 7.12 13.05 -24.83
C THR A 47 6.26 12.43 -23.75
N PHE A 48 4.95 12.30 -23.95
CA PHE A 48 4.03 11.81 -22.93
C PHE A 48 2.99 10.84 -23.50
N LEU A 49 2.46 9.99 -22.64
CA LEU A 49 1.36 9.07 -22.91
C LEU A 49 0.10 9.58 -22.20
N THR A 50 -1.06 9.51 -22.87
CA THR A 50 -2.36 9.77 -22.24
C THR A 50 -2.91 8.53 -21.54
N GLY A 51 -3.66 8.71 -20.44
CA GLY A 51 -4.26 7.62 -19.70
C GLY A 51 -5.45 6.97 -20.43
N ALA A 52 -6.23 6.16 -19.69
CA ALA A 52 -7.36 5.40 -20.23
C ALA A 52 -8.58 6.24 -20.66
N GLN A 53 -8.54 7.56 -20.43
CA GLN A 53 -9.63 8.48 -20.76
C GLN A 53 -9.12 9.59 -21.68
N SER A 54 -9.82 9.82 -22.80
CA SER A 54 -9.55 10.93 -23.70
C SER A 54 -9.86 12.26 -23.00
N GLY A 55 -9.05 13.28 -23.24
CA GLY A 55 -9.22 14.60 -22.60
C GLY A 55 -8.07 15.55 -22.86
N CYS A 56 -8.02 16.64 -22.09
CA CYS A 56 -7.01 17.69 -22.18
C CYS A 56 -5.83 17.39 -21.22
N PRO A 57 -4.61 17.13 -21.72
CA PRO A 57 -3.45 16.80 -20.89
C PRO A 57 -3.12 17.82 -19.79
N ILE A 58 -2.79 17.33 -18.60
CA ILE A 58 -2.28 18.12 -17.47
C ILE A 58 -0.75 18.09 -17.45
N PHE A 59 -0.12 19.25 -17.29
CA PHE A 59 1.31 19.38 -17.00
C PHE A 59 1.54 20.70 -16.23
N ASP A 60 2.79 21.07 -15.95
CA ASP A 60 3.07 22.40 -15.42
C ASP A 60 4.41 22.99 -15.89
N LEU A 61 4.46 24.32 -15.91
CA LEU A 61 5.66 25.12 -16.16
C LEU A 61 5.44 26.55 -15.62
N ARG A 62 6.27 26.99 -14.68
CA ARG A 62 6.19 28.30 -14.02
C ARG A 62 7.05 29.37 -14.70
N GLN A 63 7.10 29.32 -16.03
CA GLN A 63 7.76 30.31 -16.88
C GLN A 63 6.75 30.87 -17.89
N THR A 64 7.06 32.05 -18.44
CA THR A 64 6.23 32.64 -19.51
C THR A 64 6.59 31.99 -20.85
N ILE A 65 5.69 31.12 -21.33
CA ILE A 65 5.82 30.45 -22.63
C ILE A 65 5.74 31.49 -23.76
N THR A 66 6.68 31.41 -24.71
CA THR A 66 6.74 32.30 -25.88
C THR A 66 6.24 31.62 -27.15
N ALA A 67 6.42 30.31 -27.27
CA ALA A 67 5.85 29.50 -28.35
C ALA A 67 5.67 28.04 -27.90
N ALA A 68 4.75 27.33 -28.55
CA ALA A 68 4.42 25.95 -28.25
C ALA A 68 4.03 25.17 -29.50
N TRP A 69 4.35 23.87 -29.50
CA TRP A 69 3.99 22.92 -30.53
C TRP A 69 3.50 21.62 -29.90
N LEU A 70 2.39 21.10 -30.42
CA LEU A 70 1.84 19.78 -30.09
C LEU A 70 1.97 18.91 -31.33
N ASP A 71 2.70 17.79 -31.21
CA ASP A 71 2.99 16.88 -32.32
C ASP A 71 3.57 17.58 -33.56
N GLY A 72 4.43 18.58 -33.30
CA GLY A 72 5.07 19.41 -34.32
C GLY A 72 4.19 20.53 -34.89
N ALA A 73 2.88 20.55 -34.63
CA ALA A 73 1.98 21.62 -35.04
C ALA A 73 1.99 22.77 -34.02
N ALA A 74 2.17 24.01 -34.49
CA ALA A 74 2.15 25.18 -33.62
C ALA A 74 0.76 25.38 -32.99
N ILE A 75 0.71 25.64 -31.69
CA ILE A 75 -0.51 25.91 -30.95
C ILE A 75 -0.44 27.29 -30.27
N PRO A 76 -1.57 27.98 -30.08
CA PRO A 76 -1.58 29.26 -29.37
C PRO A 76 -1.08 29.10 -27.94
N VAL A 77 -0.21 29.99 -27.43
CA VAL A 77 0.27 29.93 -26.04
C VAL A 77 -0.87 29.97 -25.02
N ALA A 78 -1.95 30.68 -25.33
CA ALA A 78 -3.16 30.72 -24.48
C ALA A 78 -3.83 29.34 -24.30
N SER A 79 -3.56 28.37 -25.17
CA SER A 79 -4.03 26.99 -25.01
C SER A 79 -3.30 26.21 -23.92
N LEU A 80 -2.26 26.79 -23.29
CA LEU A 80 -1.47 26.20 -22.20
C LEU A 80 -1.65 26.97 -20.89
N ALA A 81 -2.80 27.57 -20.66
CA ALA A 81 -3.06 28.41 -19.49
C ALA A 81 -3.03 27.59 -18.18
N HIS A 82 -2.76 28.28 -17.06
CA HIS A 82 -2.97 27.69 -15.74
C HIS A 82 -4.45 27.70 -15.38
N HIS A 83 -4.90 26.62 -14.76
CA HIS A 83 -6.26 26.40 -14.27
C HIS A 83 -6.22 26.01 -12.79
N ASP A 84 -7.18 26.46 -11.98
CA ASP A 84 -7.25 26.12 -10.56
C ASP A 84 -8.04 24.82 -10.34
N PHE A 85 -7.38 23.82 -9.77
CA PHE A 85 -7.98 22.53 -9.44
C PHE A 85 -8.65 22.50 -8.06
N GLY A 86 -9.07 23.66 -7.53
CA GLY A 86 -9.86 23.79 -6.29
C GLY A 86 -9.02 24.02 -5.04
N GLY A 87 -7.89 24.70 -5.17
CA GLY A 87 -6.98 25.05 -4.07
C GLY A 87 -6.32 26.41 -4.26
N GLY A 88 -6.85 27.25 -5.15
CA GLY A 88 -6.26 28.53 -5.49
C GLY A 88 -4.85 28.37 -6.06
N PRO A 89 -3.93 29.31 -5.75
CA PRO A 89 -2.53 29.25 -6.23
C PRO A 89 -1.79 27.94 -5.89
N GLN A 90 -2.23 27.22 -4.85
CA GLN A 90 -1.61 25.97 -4.42
C GLN A 90 -2.05 24.74 -5.22
N ALA A 91 -3.06 24.86 -6.09
CA ALA A 91 -3.54 23.77 -6.94
C ALA A 91 -3.62 24.18 -8.42
N GLN A 92 -2.90 25.23 -8.82
CA GLN A 92 -2.84 25.63 -10.22
C GLN A 92 -1.89 24.74 -11.03
N LEU A 93 -2.36 24.26 -12.18
CA LEU A 93 -1.59 23.46 -13.16
C LEU A 93 -1.94 23.95 -14.56
N ARG A 94 -1.09 23.65 -15.54
CA ARG A 94 -1.40 23.93 -16.95
C ARG A 94 -2.20 22.80 -17.57
N VAL A 95 -3.11 23.17 -18.46
CA VAL A 95 -3.87 22.22 -19.27
C VAL A 95 -3.60 22.51 -20.74
N VAL A 96 -3.26 21.48 -21.51
CA VAL A 96 -3.22 21.59 -22.97
C VAL A 96 -4.65 21.56 -23.47
N ASN A 97 -5.18 22.71 -23.91
CA ASN A 97 -6.55 22.86 -24.41
C ASN A 97 -6.69 22.24 -25.81
N THR A 98 -6.58 20.91 -25.86
CA THR A 98 -6.78 20.06 -27.04
C THR A 98 -7.14 18.67 -26.52
N VAL A 99 -8.28 18.14 -26.97
CA VAL A 99 -8.70 16.79 -26.59
C VAL A 99 -7.84 15.78 -27.32
N LEU A 100 -7.07 15.00 -26.57
CA LEU A 100 -6.25 13.91 -27.10
C LEU A 100 -6.93 12.56 -26.82
N PRO A 101 -6.80 11.58 -27.74
CA PRO A 101 -7.30 10.23 -27.49
C PRO A 101 -6.67 9.58 -26.26
N ALA A 102 -7.38 8.63 -25.65
CA ALA A 102 -6.84 7.78 -24.60
C ALA A 102 -5.74 6.85 -25.13
N ASN A 103 -4.77 6.52 -24.28
CA ASN A 103 -3.69 5.57 -24.55
C ASN A 103 -2.87 5.88 -25.83
N THR A 104 -2.64 7.16 -26.12
CA THR A 104 -1.82 7.61 -27.26
C THR A 104 -0.62 8.45 -26.81
N THR A 105 0.47 8.34 -27.56
CA THR A 105 1.72 9.08 -27.29
C THR A 105 1.76 10.37 -28.10
N HIS A 106 2.19 11.45 -27.45
CA HIS A 106 2.25 12.80 -28.01
C HIS A 106 3.53 13.52 -27.58
N THR A 107 3.84 14.62 -28.26
CA THR A 107 4.96 15.51 -27.94
C THR A 107 4.47 16.93 -27.70
N LEU A 108 4.93 17.55 -26.60
CA LEU A 108 4.73 18.97 -26.34
C LEU A 108 6.09 19.65 -26.26
N ARG A 109 6.38 20.51 -27.24
CA ARG A 109 7.56 21.38 -27.24
C ARG A 109 7.14 22.80 -26.86
N VAL A 110 7.91 23.42 -25.96
CA VAL A 110 7.72 24.80 -25.53
C VAL A 110 9.05 25.55 -25.54
N THR A 111 9.02 26.81 -25.97
CA THR A 111 10.13 27.75 -25.79
C THR A 111 9.71 28.88 -24.86
N TYR A 112 10.64 29.38 -24.06
CA TYR A 112 10.38 30.44 -23.10
C TYR A 112 11.66 31.18 -22.70
N SER A 113 11.50 32.42 -22.25
CA SER A 113 12.56 33.14 -21.56
C SER A 113 12.66 32.62 -20.13
N LEU A 114 13.89 32.42 -19.64
CA LEU A 114 14.13 32.07 -18.24
C LEU A 114 14.11 33.34 -17.40
N GLY A 115 13.21 33.37 -16.43
CA GLY A 115 13.15 34.40 -15.40
C GLY A 115 12.97 33.78 -14.02
N LEU A 116 12.70 34.62 -13.02
CA LEU A 116 12.23 34.12 -11.73
C LEU A 116 10.92 33.35 -11.94
N PRO A 117 10.80 32.11 -11.45
CA PRO A 117 9.61 31.30 -11.65
C PRO A 117 8.34 31.97 -11.10
N GLN A 118 7.23 31.82 -11.81
CA GLN A 118 5.87 32.20 -11.41
C GLN A 118 5.33 31.25 -10.33
N ALA A 119 6.01 31.18 -9.20
CA ALA A 119 5.80 30.20 -8.14
C ALA A 119 5.94 30.82 -6.74
N SER A 120 5.64 30.04 -5.71
CA SER A 120 5.76 30.48 -4.31
C SER A 120 7.19 30.96 -3.96
N THR A 121 7.32 32.02 -3.18
CA THR A 121 8.62 32.46 -2.64
C THR A 121 9.01 31.73 -1.34
N ALA A 122 8.26 30.70 -0.94
CA ALA A 122 8.56 29.89 0.23
C ALA A 122 9.89 29.13 0.08
N GLY A 123 10.35 28.60 1.22
CA GLY A 123 11.63 27.92 1.35
C GLY A 123 12.75 28.86 1.77
N SER A 124 13.77 28.31 2.41
CA SER A 124 14.96 29.04 2.87
C SER A 124 15.93 29.40 1.75
N TYR A 125 15.85 28.69 0.62
CA TYR A 125 16.76 28.85 -0.50
C TYR A 125 15.98 29.00 -1.82
N PRO A 126 15.68 30.26 -2.23
CA PRO A 126 14.84 30.54 -3.38
C PRO A 126 15.57 30.28 -4.71
N PRO A 127 14.84 30.19 -5.84
CA PRO A 127 15.44 30.01 -7.16
C PRO A 127 16.21 31.26 -7.53
N GLN A 128 17.31 31.07 -8.27
CA GLN A 128 18.15 32.18 -8.67
C GLN A 128 18.40 32.16 -10.17
N LEU A 129 18.35 33.35 -10.76
CA LEU A 129 18.89 33.64 -12.08
C LEU A 129 19.42 35.07 -12.03
N THR A 130 20.69 35.21 -11.63
CA THR A 130 21.33 36.51 -11.44
C THR A 130 22.70 36.56 -12.10
N TRP A 131 23.15 37.76 -12.41
CA TRP A 131 24.44 38.01 -13.04
C TRP A 131 25.22 39.06 -12.26
N ALA A 132 26.51 38.80 -12.04
CA ALA A 132 27.47 39.80 -11.59
C ALA A 132 28.45 40.18 -12.72
N ALA A 133 29.18 41.29 -12.55
CA ALA A 133 30.13 41.81 -13.53
C ALA A 133 31.16 40.76 -14.01
N GLY A 134 31.64 40.90 -15.25
CA GLY A 134 32.49 39.90 -15.93
C GLY A 134 31.74 38.58 -16.10
N PRO A 135 30.69 38.55 -16.94
CA PRO A 135 29.38 37.98 -16.63
C PRO A 135 29.46 36.66 -15.86
N ARG A 136 29.11 36.74 -14.57
CA ARG A 136 29.08 35.60 -13.63
C ARG A 136 27.64 35.22 -13.33
N LEU A 137 27.13 34.23 -14.05
CA LEU A 137 25.86 33.58 -13.75
C LEU A 137 25.86 32.96 -12.34
N THR A 138 24.77 33.18 -11.62
CA THR A 138 24.28 32.33 -10.54
C THR A 138 22.90 31.83 -10.93
N PHE A 139 22.80 30.54 -11.20
CA PHE A 139 21.56 29.85 -11.50
C PHE A 139 21.34 28.72 -10.50
N SER A 140 20.16 28.67 -9.91
CA SER A 140 19.78 27.66 -8.92
C SER A 140 18.35 27.22 -9.15
N PHE A 141 18.14 25.90 -9.17
CA PHE A 141 16.80 25.34 -9.12
C PHE A 141 16.04 25.75 -7.86
N GLY A 142 16.71 25.74 -6.71
CA GLY A 142 16.22 26.19 -5.41
C GLY A 142 14.90 25.53 -5.03
N PHE A 143 14.83 24.20 -4.96
CA PHE A 143 13.58 23.51 -4.67
C PHE A 143 13.03 23.80 -3.27
N THR A 144 11.72 23.67 -3.11
CA THR A 144 11.07 23.52 -1.80
C THR A 144 9.78 22.72 -1.95
N ASP A 145 9.49 21.91 -0.97
CA ASP A 145 8.24 21.16 -0.77
C ASP A 145 7.15 22.00 -0.07
N LEU A 146 7.54 23.06 0.66
CA LEU A 146 6.66 24.00 1.36
C LEU A 146 6.00 25.05 0.43
N GLY A 147 6.35 25.06 -0.85
CA GLY A 147 5.91 26.08 -1.81
C GLY A 147 5.36 25.50 -3.10
N ALA A 148 4.15 25.91 -3.48
CA ALA A 148 3.56 25.48 -4.75
C ALA A 148 4.38 25.98 -5.95
N GLY A 149 4.61 25.10 -6.94
CA GLY A 149 5.37 25.47 -8.15
C GLY A 149 6.87 25.45 -8.01
N ARG A 150 7.41 24.81 -6.96
CA ARG A 150 8.81 24.93 -6.58
C ARG A 150 9.64 23.66 -6.74
N TYR A 151 9.16 22.69 -7.52
CA TYR A 151 9.98 21.58 -8.01
C TYR A 151 10.41 21.84 -9.46
N LEU A 152 10.60 20.80 -10.27
CA LEU A 152 11.12 20.89 -11.64
C LEU A 152 10.30 21.84 -12.52
N GLU A 153 8.98 21.90 -12.32
CA GLU A 153 8.09 22.81 -13.03
C GLU A 153 8.44 24.30 -12.88
N ALA A 154 9.27 24.67 -11.89
CA ALA A 154 9.82 26.02 -11.78
C ALA A 154 10.62 26.42 -13.03
N TRP A 155 11.24 25.45 -13.71
CA TRP A 155 12.25 25.69 -14.74
C TRP A 155 12.02 24.93 -16.05
N LEU A 156 11.34 23.77 -15.99
CA LEU A 156 11.15 22.86 -17.10
C LEU A 156 9.72 22.29 -17.10
N PRO A 157 9.12 21.96 -18.25
CA PRO A 157 7.81 21.32 -18.27
C PRO A 157 7.87 19.99 -17.50
N ALA A 158 7.05 19.86 -16.46
CA ALA A 158 7.05 18.69 -15.59
C ALA A 158 5.62 18.28 -15.23
N ASN A 159 5.48 17.05 -14.76
CA ASN A 159 4.23 16.51 -14.25
C ASN A 159 4.18 16.62 -12.72
N LEU A 160 3.05 16.24 -12.13
CA LEU A 160 2.96 15.96 -10.70
C LEU A 160 3.87 14.79 -10.32
N ILE A 161 4.14 14.66 -9.01
CA ILE A 161 5.22 13.81 -8.51
C ILE A 161 4.92 12.30 -8.54
N TYR A 162 3.71 11.89 -8.92
CA TYR A 162 3.39 10.49 -9.21
C TYR A 162 4.14 9.97 -10.44
N ASP A 163 4.63 10.88 -11.29
CA ASP A 163 5.28 10.55 -12.55
C ASP A 163 6.80 10.38 -12.40
N GLN A 164 7.38 9.48 -13.18
CA GLN A 164 8.82 9.17 -13.19
C GLN A 164 9.34 9.12 -14.61
N PHE A 165 10.32 9.97 -14.93
CA PHE A 165 10.77 10.13 -16.30
C PHE A 165 12.26 10.48 -16.43
N ALA A 166 12.84 10.09 -17.56
CA ALA A 166 14.20 10.48 -17.89
C ALA A 166 14.23 11.95 -18.32
N CYS A 167 15.23 12.69 -17.84
CA CYS A 167 15.41 14.10 -18.19
C CYS A 167 16.84 14.31 -18.72
N THR A 168 16.98 14.86 -19.92
CA THR A 168 18.29 15.19 -20.51
C THR A 168 18.33 16.68 -20.82
N LEU A 169 19.27 17.39 -20.20
CA LEU A 169 19.42 18.83 -20.34
C LEU A 169 20.76 19.19 -20.97
N THR A 170 20.73 20.01 -22.01
CA THR A 170 21.92 20.74 -22.47
C THR A 170 21.95 22.08 -21.77
N VAL A 171 23.04 22.39 -21.07
CA VAL A 171 23.21 23.63 -20.30
C VAL A 171 24.41 24.38 -20.84
N ARG A 172 24.23 25.65 -21.23
CA ARG A 172 25.31 26.45 -21.82
C ARG A 172 25.30 27.89 -21.36
N VAL A 173 26.47 28.40 -20.96
CA VAL A 173 26.70 29.83 -20.68
C VAL A 173 27.48 30.43 -21.85
N LEU A 174 26.87 31.38 -22.55
CA LEU A 174 27.37 32.04 -23.73
C LEU A 174 27.98 33.39 -23.38
N ASN A 175 28.85 33.89 -24.27
CA ASN A 175 29.35 35.27 -24.25
C ASN A 175 29.98 35.70 -22.91
N THR A 176 30.70 34.79 -22.27
CA THR A 176 31.53 35.07 -21.09
C THR A 176 32.85 34.31 -21.18
N GLY A 177 33.94 34.98 -20.83
CA GLY A 177 35.25 34.34 -20.66
C GLY A 177 35.47 33.76 -19.26
N VAL A 178 34.55 33.99 -18.33
CA VAL A 178 34.63 33.42 -16.97
C VAL A 178 34.19 31.97 -17.01
N ALA A 179 34.98 31.08 -16.42
CA ALA A 179 34.62 29.67 -16.27
C ALA A 179 33.47 29.51 -15.27
N HIS A 180 32.56 28.59 -15.57
CA HIS A 180 31.44 28.18 -14.73
C HIS A 180 31.56 26.70 -14.37
N SER A 181 30.99 26.35 -13.22
CA SER A 181 30.87 24.99 -12.70
C SER A 181 29.40 24.61 -12.58
N ILE A 182 29.12 23.32 -12.73
CA ILE A 182 27.79 22.73 -12.58
C ILE A 182 27.78 21.84 -11.33
N ILE A 183 26.80 22.04 -10.45
CA ILE A 183 26.60 21.21 -9.26
C ILE A 183 25.28 20.48 -9.44
N THR A 184 25.31 19.15 -9.54
CA THR A 184 24.12 18.37 -9.87
C THR A 184 24.25 16.91 -9.41
N ASN A 185 23.11 16.30 -9.08
CA ASN A 185 22.97 14.86 -8.87
C ASN A 185 22.76 14.08 -10.18
N GLY A 186 22.71 14.76 -11.33
CA GLY A 186 22.68 14.14 -12.65
C GLY A 186 24.05 13.65 -13.11
N ASN A 187 24.06 12.76 -14.09
CA ASN A 187 25.29 12.37 -14.77
C ASN A 187 25.69 13.48 -15.77
N THR A 188 26.89 14.02 -15.65
CA THR A 188 27.32 15.19 -16.40
C THR A 188 28.38 14.82 -17.43
N SER A 189 28.18 15.24 -18.68
CA SER A 189 29.17 15.18 -19.76
C SER A 189 29.57 16.59 -20.17
N VAL A 190 30.88 16.87 -20.22
CA VAL A 190 31.41 18.16 -20.67
C VAL A 190 31.43 18.17 -22.21
N LEU A 191 30.67 19.08 -22.81
CA LEU A 191 30.60 19.26 -24.27
C LEU A 191 31.51 20.39 -24.77
N GLY A 192 32.04 21.21 -23.86
CA GLY A 192 32.96 22.31 -24.14
C GLY A 192 33.06 23.29 -22.97
N SER A 193 33.78 24.39 -23.15
CA SER A 193 33.84 25.47 -22.16
C SER A 193 32.43 26.00 -21.87
N ASN A 194 32.06 26.00 -20.60
CA ASN A 194 30.74 26.41 -20.11
C ASN A 194 29.57 25.72 -20.84
N HIS A 195 29.75 24.47 -21.25
CA HIS A 195 28.78 23.71 -22.04
C HIS A 195 28.75 22.26 -21.58
N TRP A 196 27.58 21.82 -21.09
CA TRP A 196 27.39 20.49 -20.51
C TRP A 196 26.12 19.83 -21.03
N GLN A 197 26.11 18.52 -21.00
CA GLN A 197 24.89 17.72 -21.00
C GLN A 197 24.74 17.06 -19.64
N VAL A 198 23.55 17.15 -19.05
CA VAL A 198 23.19 16.50 -17.79
C VAL A 198 22.07 15.50 -18.06
N ALA A 199 22.28 14.24 -17.69
CA ALA A 199 21.29 13.18 -17.79
C ALA A 199 20.82 12.75 -16.41
N PHE A 200 19.51 12.85 -16.17
CA PHE A 200 18.83 12.41 -14.97
C PHE A 200 18.13 11.06 -15.21
N PRO A 201 18.25 10.10 -14.29
CA PRO A 201 17.68 8.76 -14.45
C PRO A 201 16.16 8.75 -14.52
N ALA A 202 15.60 7.74 -15.19
CA ALA A 202 14.16 7.65 -15.38
C ALA A 202 13.32 7.37 -14.12
N ARG A 203 13.95 7.02 -12.98
CA ARG A 203 13.28 6.89 -11.68
C ARG A 203 13.03 8.25 -10.99
N PHE A 204 13.54 9.34 -11.56
CA PHE A 204 13.41 10.68 -10.99
C PHE A 204 11.98 11.17 -11.19
N THR A 205 11.49 11.86 -10.18
CA THR A 205 10.22 12.59 -10.23
C THR A 205 10.53 14.09 -10.38
N ALA A 206 9.49 14.93 -10.45
CA ALA A 206 9.68 16.38 -10.49
C ALA A 206 10.47 16.93 -9.27
N LEU A 207 10.45 16.27 -8.12
CA LEU A 207 11.15 16.70 -6.89
C LEU A 207 12.59 16.16 -6.73
N SER A 208 13.13 15.43 -7.71
CA SER A 208 14.42 14.74 -7.58
C SER A 208 15.65 15.55 -8.00
N HIS A 209 15.49 16.64 -8.75
CA HIS A 209 16.58 17.25 -9.53
C HIS A 209 17.34 18.33 -8.75
N LEU A 210 18.66 18.15 -8.58
CA LEU A 210 19.58 19.20 -8.14
C LEU A 210 20.30 19.79 -9.36
N LEU A 211 20.22 21.10 -9.55
CA LEU A 211 21.02 21.80 -10.54
C LEU A 211 21.38 23.22 -10.08
N GLU A 212 22.68 23.49 -9.99
CA GLU A 212 23.26 24.82 -9.85
C GLU A 212 24.25 25.08 -10.98
N VAL A 213 24.30 26.32 -11.48
CA VAL A 213 25.38 26.80 -12.36
C VAL A 213 25.95 28.07 -11.75
N ARG A 214 27.24 28.06 -11.43
CA ARG A 214 27.93 29.17 -10.75
C ARG A 214 29.27 29.44 -11.40
N ALA A 215 29.71 30.69 -11.40
CA ALA A 215 31.09 30.98 -11.81
C ALA A 215 32.08 30.15 -10.95
N THR A 216 33.01 29.44 -11.57
CA THR A 216 33.90 28.49 -10.88
C THR A 216 34.69 29.15 -9.76
N ASN A 217 35.03 30.43 -9.93
CA ASN A 217 35.76 31.21 -8.94
C ASN A 217 34.91 31.74 -7.78
N THR A 218 33.63 31.35 -7.65
CA THR A 218 32.78 31.72 -6.51
C THR A 218 32.40 30.53 -5.64
N VAL A 219 32.82 29.33 -6.03
CA VAL A 219 32.55 28.07 -5.33
C VAL A 219 33.85 27.34 -5.05
N ALA A 220 33.84 26.55 -3.99
CA ALA A 220 34.88 25.57 -3.69
C ALA A 220 34.24 24.17 -3.68
N THR A 221 35.06 23.16 -3.97
CA THR A 221 34.63 21.75 -3.92
C THR A 221 35.70 20.88 -3.28
N GLN A 222 35.27 19.81 -2.61
CA GLN A 222 36.13 18.76 -2.11
C GLN A 222 35.41 17.41 -2.20
N SER A 223 36.14 16.37 -2.60
CA SER A 223 35.60 15.02 -2.72
C SER A 223 36.12 14.09 -1.64
N ALA A 224 35.33 13.07 -1.33
CA ALA A 224 35.73 11.92 -0.51
C ALA A 224 34.97 10.67 -0.97
N SER A 225 35.12 9.56 -0.24
CA SER A 225 34.28 8.37 -0.43
C SER A 225 33.98 7.70 0.90
N VAL A 226 32.94 6.86 0.90
CA VAL A 226 32.57 5.97 2.01
C VAL A 226 32.14 4.62 1.43
N VAL A 227 32.50 3.53 2.10
CA VAL A 227 31.94 2.21 1.84
C VAL A 227 30.76 2.03 2.77
N LEU A 228 29.58 1.78 2.20
CA LEU A 228 28.38 1.58 2.99
C LEU A 228 28.34 0.16 3.58
N PRO A 229 28.01 0.00 4.87
CA PRO A 229 28.26 -1.23 5.62
C PRO A 229 27.34 -2.40 5.29
N VAL A 230 26.14 -2.14 4.76
CA VAL A 230 25.14 -3.17 4.42
C VAL A 230 25.27 -3.60 2.96
N SER A 231 25.36 -2.65 2.03
CA SER A 231 25.44 -2.97 0.59
C SER A 231 26.87 -3.24 0.09
N GLY A 232 27.91 -2.79 0.82
CA GLY A 232 29.28 -2.79 0.34
C GLY A 232 29.55 -1.75 -0.76
N THR A 233 28.57 -0.91 -1.10
CA THR A 233 28.68 0.10 -2.15
C THR A 233 29.68 1.18 -1.74
N THR A 234 30.65 1.48 -2.60
CA THR A 234 31.50 2.67 -2.43
C THR A 234 30.78 3.88 -3.03
N VAL A 235 30.39 4.83 -2.18
CA VAL A 235 29.74 6.08 -2.59
C VAL A 235 30.80 7.19 -2.65
N ALA A 236 30.93 7.81 -3.82
CA ALA A 236 31.71 9.02 -4.02
C ALA A 236 30.93 10.24 -3.50
N LEU A 237 31.56 11.00 -2.62
CA LEU A 237 31.01 12.20 -1.99
C LEU A 237 31.58 13.43 -2.67
N GLU A 238 30.71 14.38 -3.01
CA GLU A 238 31.09 15.65 -3.63
C GLU A 238 30.49 16.79 -2.79
N ALA A 239 31.33 17.49 -2.04
CA ALA A 239 30.93 18.59 -1.19
C ALA A 239 31.29 19.93 -1.84
N TRP A 240 30.30 20.80 -2.00
CA TRP A 240 30.44 22.15 -2.53
C TRP A 240 30.11 23.19 -1.49
N LYS A 241 30.67 24.39 -1.60
CA LYS A 241 30.23 25.58 -0.86
C LYS A 241 30.53 26.84 -1.65
N LEU A 242 29.92 27.96 -1.28
CA LEU A 242 30.41 29.26 -1.72
C LEU A 242 31.82 29.50 -1.19
N GLN A 243 32.66 30.21 -1.93
CA GLN A 243 34.00 30.56 -1.47
C GLN A 243 33.98 31.42 -0.19
N THR A 244 32.90 32.19 0.01
CA THR A 244 32.60 32.95 1.23
C THR A 244 31.96 32.11 2.34
N GLY A 245 31.60 30.85 2.07
CA GLY A 245 30.94 29.95 3.00
C GLY A 245 31.87 29.41 4.08
N SER A 246 31.37 29.38 5.32
CA SER A 246 32.13 28.98 6.51
C SER A 246 32.20 27.46 6.75
N ALA A 247 31.50 26.64 5.97
CA ALA A 247 31.49 25.19 6.14
C ALA A 247 32.91 24.59 6.03
N ASP A 248 33.31 23.78 7.01
CA ASP A 248 34.61 23.11 7.05
C ASP A 248 34.53 21.74 6.34
N PHE A 249 35.13 21.64 5.15
CA PHE A 249 34.99 20.44 4.31
C PHE A 249 35.43 19.14 4.97
N PRO A 250 36.63 19.01 5.57
CA PRO A 250 37.00 17.81 6.33
C PRO A 250 35.96 17.38 7.36
N ALA A 251 35.48 18.32 8.18
CA ALA A 251 34.45 18.01 9.18
C ALA A 251 33.13 17.57 8.54
N GLN A 252 32.63 18.32 7.56
CA GLN A 252 31.36 18.02 6.90
C GLN A 252 31.41 16.71 6.10
N LEU A 253 32.51 16.41 5.40
CA LEU A 253 32.70 15.15 4.71
C LEU A 253 32.73 13.98 5.70
N ASN A 254 33.37 14.12 6.87
CA ASN A 254 33.36 13.08 7.90
C ASN A 254 31.95 12.84 8.48
N LEU A 255 31.15 13.90 8.65
CA LEU A 255 29.75 13.78 9.04
C LEU A 255 28.93 13.06 7.96
N LEU A 256 29.09 13.43 6.68
CA LEU A 256 28.43 12.73 5.56
C LEU A 256 28.72 11.23 5.56
N LYS A 257 29.98 10.82 5.73
CA LYS A 257 30.35 9.40 5.81
C LYS A 257 29.64 8.70 6.97
N THR A 258 29.65 9.33 8.14
CA THR A 258 29.01 8.81 9.36
C THR A 258 27.51 8.63 9.16
N TYR A 259 26.82 9.66 8.66
CA TYR A 259 25.37 9.62 8.48
C TYR A 259 24.95 8.63 7.40
N LEU A 260 25.63 8.57 6.25
CA LEU A 260 25.32 7.59 5.21
C LEU A 260 25.48 6.15 5.72
N ALA A 261 26.57 5.85 6.43
CA ALA A 261 26.81 4.52 6.98
C ALA A 261 25.81 4.14 8.09
N ALA A 262 25.49 5.08 8.99
CA ALA A 262 24.52 4.87 10.06
C ALA A 262 23.10 4.66 9.51
N ASN A 263 22.69 5.48 8.54
CA ASN A 263 21.37 5.37 7.92
C ASN A 263 21.21 4.06 7.15
N GLU A 264 22.24 3.60 6.42
CA GLU A 264 22.18 2.31 5.74
C GLU A 264 22.01 1.15 6.73
N THR A 265 22.72 1.19 7.86
CA THR A 265 22.62 0.19 8.92
C THR A 265 21.22 0.16 9.55
N ASN A 266 20.66 1.35 9.81
CA ASN A 266 19.38 1.49 10.50
C ASN A 266 18.17 1.21 9.61
N VAL A 267 18.24 1.54 8.33
CA VAL A 267 17.09 1.50 7.41
C VAL A 267 17.24 0.41 6.34
N GLY A 268 18.35 0.39 5.61
CA GLY A 268 18.58 -0.58 4.54
C GLY A 268 19.45 0.00 3.43
N PRO A 269 19.65 -0.74 2.31
CA PRO A 269 20.56 -0.36 1.24
C PRO A 269 20.28 1.04 0.67
N TYR A 270 21.32 1.76 0.25
CA TYR A 270 21.19 3.07 -0.39
C TYR A 270 20.77 2.94 -1.88
N LEU A 271 19.72 3.67 -2.30
CA LEU A 271 19.13 3.52 -3.64
C LEU A 271 19.86 4.30 -4.74
N HIS A 272 20.58 5.38 -4.40
CA HIS A 272 20.96 6.40 -5.38
C HIS A 272 22.28 6.11 -6.11
N GLY A 273 22.68 4.84 -6.16
CA GLY A 273 23.90 4.39 -6.82
C GLY A 273 25.15 4.69 -6.00
N ASN A 274 26.22 5.12 -6.66
CA ASN A 274 27.54 5.28 -6.08
C ASN A 274 27.97 6.75 -5.91
N ARG A 275 27.03 7.69 -5.86
CA ARG A 275 27.32 9.12 -5.70
C ARG A 275 26.37 9.78 -4.69
N PHE A 276 26.90 10.78 -3.98
CA PHE A 276 26.13 11.73 -3.17
C PHE A 276 26.73 13.13 -3.29
N VAL A 277 25.90 14.13 -3.61
CA VAL A 277 26.32 15.53 -3.80
C VAL A 277 25.74 16.43 -2.71
N ALA A 278 26.57 17.14 -1.97
CA ALA A 278 26.15 18.09 -0.94
C ALA A 278 26.58 19.51 -1.31
N PHE A 279 25.65 20.45 -1.38
CA PHE A 279 25.96 21.88 -1.50
C PHE A 279 25.70 22.59 -0.17
N PHE A 280 26.77 22.96 0.53
CA PHE A 280 26.72 23.67 1.79
C PHE A 280 26.38 25.15 1.59
N HIS A 281 25.14 25.50 1.94
CA HIS A 281 24.59 26.84 1.85
C HIS A 281 23.67 27.15 3.06
N VAL A 282 22.37 27.40 2.85
CA VAL A 282 21.40 27.83 3.86
C VAL A 282 20.18 26.92 3.84
N GLY A 283 19.63 26.62 5.02
CA GLY A 283 18.45 25.78 5.18
C GLY A 283 18.70 24.32 4.79
N GLY A 284 17.70 23.67 4.21
CA GLY A 284 17.72 22.26 3.85
C GLY A 284 16.82 21.99 2.65
N MET A 285 17.25 21.10 1.77
CA MET A 285 16.47 20.57 0.66
C MET A 285 17.14 19.29 0.18
N GLU A 286 16.35 18.23 0.12
CA GLU A 286 16.76 16.88 -0.23
C GLU A 286 16.49 16.58 -1.72
N TYR A 287 17.41 15.88 -2.36
CA TYR A 287 17.34 15.45 -3.77
C TYR A 287 17.73 13.97 -3.87
N ASP A 288 17.44 13.33 -4.99
CA ASP A 288 17.87 11.94 -5.20
C ASP A 288 19.40 11.86 -5.21
N GLY A 289 20.01 11.32 -4.14
CA GLY A 289 21.47 11.27 -4.00
C GLY A 289 22.14 12.65 -3.89
N GLY A 290 21.45 13.63 -3.30
CA GLY A 290 22.10 14.89 -2.97
C GLY A 290 21.28 15.80 -2.07
N THR A 291 21.87 16.90 -1.65
CA THR A 291 21.23 17.91 -0.80
C THR A 291 21.81 19.32 -1.05
N THR A 292 20.99 20.35 -0.84
CA THR A 292 21.46 21.69 -0.49
C THR A 292 21.17 21.92 0.98
N THR A 293 22.19 22.21 1.79
CA THR A 293 22.05 22.16 3.25
C THR A 293 22.92 23.18 3.96
N GLY A 294 22.48 23.69 5.10
CA GLY A 294 23.33 24.26 6.13
C GLY A 294 24.07 23.16 6.90
N THR A 295 25.10 23.51 7.67
CA THR A 295 25.84 22.51 8.47
C THR A 295 24.97 21.88 9.57
N GLY A 296 24.02 22.63 10.14
CA GLY A 296 23.12 22.15 11.19
C GLY A 296 22.00 21.22 10.71
N ALA A 297 21.61 21.31 9.45
CA ALA A 297 20.55 20.46 8.86
C ALA A 297 21.12 19.18 8.20
N LEU A 298 22.45 19.02 8.15
CA LEU A 298 23.09 17.98 7.34
C LEU A 298 22.59 16.55 7.65
N SER A 299 22.36 16.20 8.91
CA SER A 299 21.87 14.86 9.26
C SER A 299 20.46 14.62 8.70
N HIS A 300 19.56 15.61 8.85
CA HIS A 300 18.17 15.59 8.38
C HIS A 300 18.13 15.38 6.87
N GLU A 301 18.87 16.20 6.14
CA GLU A 301 18.93 16.15 4.68
C GLU A 301 19.55 14.86 4.13
N VAL A 302 20.53 14.28 4.84
CA VAL A 302 21.14 13.00 4.43
C VAL A 302 20.18 11.86 4.69
N PHE A 303 19.42 11.88 5.80
CA PHE A 303 18.43 10.86 6.11
C PHE A 303 17.34 10.77 5.06
N HIS A 304 17.00 11.91 4.43
CA HIS A 304 16.07 11.94 3.34
C HIS A 304 16.46 11.11 2.09
N SER A 305 17.72 10.71 1.98
CA SER A 305 18.14 9.74 0.95
C SER A 305 17.38 8.41 1.05
N TRP A 306 16.90 8.06 2.24
CA TRP A 306 16.04 6.90 2.47
C TRP A 306 14.56 7.29 2.44
N TRP A 307 14.17 8.31 3.21
CA TRP A 307 12.78 8.75 3.32
C TRP A 307 12.55 10.04 2.53
N ALA A 308 11.54 10.08 1.67
CA ALA A 308 11.29 11.12 0.67
C ALA A 308 12.08 11.00 -0.64
N ARG A 309 13.28 10.39 -0.67
CA ARG A 309 14.00 10.13 -1.94
C ARG A 309 14.25 8.64 -2.22
N GLY A 310 14.42 7.81 -1.20
CA GLY A 310 14.52 6.36 -1.35
C GLY A 310 13.15 5.67 -1.43
N VAL A 311 12.18 6.15 -0.65
CA VAL A 311 10.74 5.96 -0.82
C VAL A 311 10.15 7.36 -0.99
N LYS A 312 9.41 7.60 -2.06
CA LYS A 312 8.89 8.93 -2.39
C LYS A 312 7.38 9.01 -2.17
N PRO A 313 6.83 10.19 -1.85
CA PRO A 313 5.40 10.37 -1.84
C PRO A 313 4.80 10.26 -3.25
N ALA A 314 3.62 9.65 -3.34
CA ALA A 314 2.87 9.53 -4.58
C ALA A 314 2.24 10.87 -5.02
N SER A 315 2.00 11.78 -4.10
CA SER A 315 1.46 13.12 -4.35
C SER A 315 1.98 14.10 -3.29
N GLN A 316 1.95 15.42 -3.56
CA GLN A 316 2.35 16.39 -2.54
C GLN A 316 1.51 16.33 -1.24
N PRO A 317 0.19 16.07 -1.28
CA PRO A 317 -0.57 15.78 -0.06
C PRO A 317 -0.03 14.58 0.72
N ASP A 318 0.47 13.57 0.03
CA ASP A 318 1.08 12.40 0.67
C ASP A 318 2.49 12.68 1.19
N ALA A 319 3.07 13.84 0.92
CA ALA A 319 4.45 14.13 1.28
C ALA A 319 4.65 14.15 2.80
N TRP A 320 3.72 14.69 3.60
CA TRP A 320 3.85 15.01 5.04
C TRP A 320 4.66 14.03 5.92
N TRP A 321 4.62 12.73 5.63
CA TRP A 321 5.37 11.74 6.39
C TRP A 321 6.88 11.84 6.16
N ASP A 322 7.34 12.52 5.11
CA ASP A 322 8.73 12.82 4.81
C ASP A 322 9.38 13.56 5.98
N GLU A 323 8.95 14.79 6.23
CA GLU A 323 9.46 15.68 7.25
C GLU A 323 9.08 15.18 8.64
N ALA A 324 7.87 14.65 8.79
CA ALA A 324 7.41 14.10 10.06
C ALA A 324 8.29 12.94 10.54
N TRP A 325 8.58 11.97 9.67
CA TRP A 325 9.38 10.79 10.03
C TRP A 325 10.86 11.15 10.16
N THR A 326 11.40 11.98 9.27
CA THR A 326 12.79 12.45 9.37
C THR A 326 13.01 13.19 10.69
N THR A 327 12.15 14.15 11.05
CA THR A 327 12.28 14.85 12.34
C THR A 327 12.09 13.91 13.54
N TYR A 328 11.15 12.97 13.49
CA TYR A 328 10.97 12.00 14.58
C TYR A 328 12.20 11.10 14.77
N PHE A 329 12.75 10.57 13.68
CA PHE A 329 13.82 9.59 13.73
C PHE A 329 15.19 10.22 13.85
N ASN A 330 15.54 11.10 12.90
CA ASN A 330 16.89 11.64 12.78
C ASN A 330 17.18 12.70 13.86
N ASP A 331 16.22 13.59 14.13
CA ASP A 331 16.47 14.70 15.07
C ASP A 331 16.24 14.30 16.53
N ASN A 332 15.39 13.31 16.79
CA ASN A 332 15.01 12.85 18.13
C ASN A 332 15.39 11.40 18.45
N GLY A 333 16.13 10.73 17.54
CA GLY A 333 16.59 9.35 17.68
C GLY A 333 15.49 8.28 17.60
N GLY A 334 14.25 8.65 17.23
CA GLY A 334 13.11 7.72 17.18
C GLY A 334 12.84 7.04 18.53
N THR A 335 12.92 7.80 19.62
CA THR A 335 12.74 7.32 21.00
C THR A 335 11.64 8.03 21.77
N GLN A 336 11.16 9.17 21.27
CA GLN A 336 10.08 9.91 21.91
C GLN A 336 8.76 9.14 21.76
N SER A 337 7.99 9.12 22.84
CA SER A 337 6.74 8.35 22.94
C SER A 337 5.77 9.13 23.82
N VAL A 338 4.77 9.74 23.18
CA VAL A 338 3.75 10.57 23.83
C VAL A 338 2.39 10.08 23.36
N PRO A 339 1.52 9.56 24.24
CA PRO A 339 0.21 9.04 23.82
C PRO A 339 -0.64 10.06 23.08
N PHE A 340 -1.42 9.59 22.11
CA PHE A 340 -2.43 10.42 21.44
C PHE A 340 -3.45 10.97 22.43
N ASP A 341 -3.73 12.27 22.33
CA ASP A 341 -4.84 12.93 23.03
C ASP A 341 -6.00 13.17 22.04
N PHE A 342 -6.90 12.20 21.95
CA PHE A 342 -8.09 12.26 21.08
C PHE A 342 -9.11 13.33 21.49
N THR A 343 -8.88 14.09 22.56
CA THR A 343 -9.71 15.27 22.90
C THR A 343 -9.25 16.53 22.18
N LYS A 344 -8.01 16.57 21.66
CA LYS A 344 -7.50 17.70 20.90
C LYS A 344 -8.21 17.87 19.56
N PRO A 345 -8.25 19.09 18.99
CA PRO A 345 -8.78 19.33 17.65
C PRO A 345 -8.10 18.42 16.61
N PRO A 346 -8.81 18.04 15.54
CA PRO A 346 -8.21 17.29 14.44
C PRO A 346 -7.11 18.11 13.75
N ILE A 347 -6.14 17.40 13.17
CA ILE A 347 -4.99 17.97 12.47
C ILE A 347 -4.98 17.39 11.06
N GLU A 348 -4.98 18.26 10.07
CA GLU A 348 -4.79 17.88 8.67
C GLU A 348 -3.29 17.96 8.34
N LEU A 349 -2.69 16.82 8.05
CA LEU A 349 -1.34 16.68 7.48
C LEU A 349 -1.42 16.27 6.01
N ARG A 350 -2.49 15.57 5.61
CA ARG A 350 -2.72 15.14 4.23
C ARG A 350 -3.98 15.81 3.68
N SER A 351 -3.80 16.71 2.72
CA SER A 351 -4.93 17.38 2.06
C SER A 351 -5.83 16.41 1.31
N SER A 352 -7.15 16.62 1.39
CA SER A 352 -8.12 15.90 0.56
C SER A 352 -8.05 16.25 -0.93
N ASN A 353 -7.50 17.42 -1.29
CA ASN A 353 -7.35 17.83 -2.69
C ASN A 353 -6.11 17.16 -3.31
N PRO A 354 -6.26 16.19 -4.25
CA PRO A 354 -5.14 15.46 -4.82
C PRO A 354 -4.30 16.30 -5.79
N TYR A 355 -4.74 17.52 -6.12
CA TYR A 355 -4.01 18.49 -6.94
C TYR A 355 -3.28 19.55 -6.13
N ALA A 356 -3.37 19.54 -4.80
CA ALA A 356 -2.58 20.44 -3.98
C ALA A 356 -1.08 20.19 -4.23
N ARG A 357 -0.30 21.27 -4.27
CA ARG A 357 1.10 21.26 -4.73
C ARG A 357 2.09 21.60 -3.62
N ILE A 358 1.68 21.38 -2.38
CA ILE A 358 2.48 21.66 -1.19
C ILE A 358 2.44 20.47 -0.23
N THR A 359 3.55 20.28 0.47
CA THR A 359 3.58 19.50 1.71
C THR A 359 2.96 20.34 2.83
N ALA A 360 2.28 19.69 3.78
CA ALA A 360 1.74 20.39 4.94
C ALA A 360 2.88 20.91 5.82
N GLY A 361 3.01 22.23 5.97
CA GLY A 361 4.13 22.82 6.71
C GLY A 361 4.17 22.46 8.19
N ASN A 362 3.04 22.05 8.78
CA ASN A 362 3.00 21.53 10.15
C ASN A 362 3.47 20.07 10.27
N ALA A 363 3.92 19.41 9.20
CA ALA A 363 4.51 18.07 9.23
C ALA A 363 5.69 17.94 10.22
N TYR A 364 6.61 18.92 10.24
CA TYR A 364 7.73 18.97 11.18
C TYR A 364 7.28 18.94 12.66
N GLY A 365 6.20 19.67 12.97
CA GLY A 365 5.72 19.82 14.35
C GLY A 365 4.69 18.75 14.72
N ASP A 366 3.53 18.81 14.08
CA ASP A 366 2.41 17.93 14.38
C ASP A 366 2.58 16.52 13.81
N GLY A 367 3.25 16.38 12.67
CA GLY A 367 3.61 15.06 12.14
C GLY A 367 4.65 14.34 13.01
N ASN A 368 5.65 15.05 13.55
CA ASN A 368 6.54 14.46 14.56
C ASN A 368 5.76 13.98 15.80
N LYS A 369 4.82 14.80 16.32
CA LYS A 369 3.94 14.37 17.43
C LYS A 369 3.08 13.16 17.07
N PHE A 370 2.63 13.07 15.82
CA PHE A 370 1.91 11.89 15.34
C PHE A 370 2.76 10.62 15.49
N TRP A 371 4.03 10.65 15.09
CA TRP A 371 4.93 9.50 15.27
C TRP A 371 5.23 9.19 16.74
N GLN A 372 5.29 10.20 17.61
CA GLN A 372 5.37 9.96 19.07
C GLN A 372 4.13 9.24 19.60
N GLY A 373 2.94 9.58 19.07
CA GLY A 373 1.67 8.90 19.34
C GLY A 373 1.65 7.46 18.85
N VAL A 374 2.09 7.22 17.62
CA VAL A 374 2.23 5.87 17.06
C VAL A 374 3.23 5.07 17.90
N SER A 375 4.34 5.68 18.31
CA SER A 375 5.31 5.02 19.17
C SER A 375 4.72 4.66 20.55
N ALA A 376 3.87 5.51 21.13
CA ALA A 376 3.17 5.18 22.37
C ALA A 376 2.17 4.03 22.20
N LEU A 377 1.61 3.82 21.00
CA LEU A 377 0.72 2.69 20.70
C LEU A 377 1.48 1.38 20.44
N LEU A 378 2.64 1.45 19.78
CA LEU A 378 3.33 0.27 19.24
C LEU A 378 4.61 -0.09 19.99
N GLY A 379 5.19 0.86 20.70
CA GLY A 379 6.55 0.82 21.23
C GLY A 379 7.61 1.29 20.21
N ASN A 380 8.58 2.07 20.68
CA ASN A 380 9.68 2.62 19.88
C ASN A 380 10.39 1.57 19.00
N ALA A 381 10.76 0.42 19.59
CA ALA A 381 11.52 -0.60 18.88
C ALA A 381 10.70 -1.25 17.75
N ALA A 382 9.42 -1.53 18.00
CA ALA A 382 8.53 -2.11 17.00
C ALA A 382 8.28 -1.12 15.86
N LEU A 383 7.99 0.16 16.17
CA LEU A 383 7.80 1.19 15.15
C LEU A 383 9.03 1.34 14.24
N ARG A 384 10.24 1.44 14.82
CA ARG A 384 11.47 1.51 14.02
C ARG A 384 11.66 0.26 13.15
N GLY A 385 11.37 -0.92 13.69
CA GLY A 385 11.40 -2.18 12.93
C GLY A 385 10.42 -2.18 11.77
N TYR A 386 9.17 -1.76 12.01
CA TYR A 386 8.15 -1.68 10.97
C TYR A 386 8.50 -0.67 9.87
N MET A 387 9.01 0.51 10.22
CA MET A 387 9.41 1.52 9.24
C MET A 387 10.64 1.07 8.44
N LYS A 388 11.61 0.39 9.09
CA LYS A 388 12.72 -0.26 8.40
C LYS A 388 12.23 -1.28 7.37
N ASP A 389 11.38 -2.20 7.78
CA ASP A 389 10.78 -3.21 6.91
C ASP A 389 9.97 -2.56 5.76
N PHE A 390 9.24 -1.47 6.04
CA PHE A 390 8.47 -0.73 5.06
C PHE A 390 9.37 -0.13 3.98
N TYR A 391 10.46 0.53 4.38
CA TYR A 391 11.46 1.04 3.44
C TYR A 391 11.98 -0.07 2.54
N GLN A 392 12.39 -1.20 3.11
CA GLN A 392 12.97 -2.31 2.36
C GLN A 392 11.96 -2.94 1.38
N LEU A 393 10.68 -2.98 1.76
CA LEU A 393 9.60 -3.45 0.89
C LEU A 393 9.27 -2.48 -0.25
N ARG A 394 9.41 -1.17 -0.01
CA ARG A 394 8.93 -0.09 -0.90
C ARG A 394 10.04 0.71 -1.57
N GLN A 395 11.30 0.35 -1.37
CA GLN A 395 12.43 1.09 -1.92
C GLN A 395 12.28 1.31 -3.43
N GLY A 396 12.40 2.56 -3.86
CA GLY A 396 12.24 3.00 -5.25
C GLY A 396 10.80 3.16 -5.73
N GLN A 397 9.80 2.85 -4.89
CA GLN A 397 8.39 3.03 -5.19
C GLN A 397 7.90 4.41 -4.71
N LEU A 398 6.78 4.82 -5.28
CA LEU A 398 5.98 5.95 -4.83
C LEU A 398 4.88 5.44 -3.89
N VAL A 399 4.67 6.13 -2.78
CA VAL A 399 3.87 5.67 -1.65
C VAL A 399 2.83 6.71 -1.27
N ARG A 400 1.58 6.26 -1.07
CA ARG A 400 0.47 7.07 -0.54
C ARG A 400 0.46 7.02 0.98
N THR A 401 -0.19 7.99 1.60
CA THR A 401 -0.44 7.95 3.06
C THR A 401 -1.20 6.68 3.47
N THR A 402 -2.13 6.21 2.63
CA THR A 402 -2.89 4.98 2.89
C THR A 402 -2.01 3.73 2.88
N ASP A 403 -0.99 3.66 2.01
CA ASP A 403 -0.09 2.50 1.97
C ASP A 403 0.69 2.35 3.29
N LEU A 404 1.01 3.48 3.95
CA LEU A 404 1.67 3.52 5.25
C LEU A 404 0.72 3.15 6.39
N GLU A 405 -0.52 3.67 6.37
CA GLU A 405 -1.58 3.33 7.31
C GLU A 405 -1.92 1.83 7.28
N GLU A 406 -2.23 1.31 6.09
CA GLU A 406 -2.60 -0.09 5.84
C GLU A 406 -1.47 -1.03 6.30
N TYR A 407 -0.22 -0.67 5.99
CA TYR A 407 0.94 -1.44 6.40
C TYR A 407 1.11 -1.47 7.93
N LEU A 408 1.04 -0.31 8.60
CA LEU A 408 1.21 -0.25 10.05
C LEU A 408 0.07 -0.98 10.77
N LEU A 409 -1.16 -0.88 10.28
CA LEU A 409 -2.29 -1.66 10.79
C LEU A 409 -2.00 -3.17 10.65
N CYS A 410 -1.62 -3.63 9.46
CA CYS A 410 -1.40 -5.06 9.24
C CYS A 410 -0.19 -5.63 9.96
N ARG A 411 0.87 -4.85 10.20
CA ARG A 411 2.03 -5.34 10.96
C ARG A 411 1.82 -5.28 12.46
N SER A 412 1.13 -4.25 12.97
CA SER A 412 0.93 -4.09 14.42
C SER A 412 -0.31 -4.78 14.97
N GLY A 413 -1.34 -4.97 14.13
CA GLY A 413 -2.67 -5.37 14.56
C GLY A 413 -3.39 -4.35 15.45
N ASN A 414 -2.91 -3.10 15.53
CA ASN A 414 -3.47 -2.09 16.42
C ASN A 414 -4.49 -1.20 15.69
N ALA A 415 -5.78 -1.54 15.82
CA ALA A 415 -6.88 -0.81 15.18
C ALA A 415 -6.99 0.68 15.58
N ARG A 416 -6.41 1.10 16.72
CA ARG A 416 -6.39 2.52 17.12
C ARG A 416 -5.56 3.39 16.17
N LEU A 417 -4.74 2.80 15.31
CA LEU A 417 -4.06 3.54 14.25
C LEU A 417 -5.07 4.16 13.28
N VAL A 418 -6.15 3.45 12.94
CA VAL A 418 -7.21 3.97 12.05
C VAL A 418 -7.80 5.27 12.64
N ASP A 419 -8.07 5.28 13.94
CA ASP A 419 -8.55 6.48 14.65
C ASP A 419 -7.53 7.62 14.64
N ALA A 420 -6.25 7.30 14.77
CA ALA A 420 -5.17 8.27 14.78
C ALA A 420 -4.98 8.91 13.40
N PHE A 421 -4.98 8.12 12.32
CA PHE A 421 -4.92 8.62 10.95
C PHE A 421 -6.15 9.47 10.62
N HIS A 422 -7.36 9.01 10.98
CA HIS A 422 -8.62 9.78 10.83
C HIS A 422 -8.48 11.19 11.40
N ARG A 423 -8.02 11.30 12.65
CA ARG A 423 -8.06 12.57 13.38
C ARG A 423 -6.84 13.46 13.17
N PHE A 424 -5.65 12.87 13.07
CA PHE A 424 -4.38 13.60 13.13
C PHE A 424 -3.56 13.57 11.84
N VAL A 425 -4.07 12.91 10.79
CA VAL A 425 -3.45 12.95 9.45
C VAL A 425 -4.46 13.47 8.43
N TYR A 426 -5.64 12.88 8.36
CA TYR A 426 -6.69 13.31 7.43
C TYR A 426 -7.52 14.50 7.95
N GLY A 427 -7.31 14.92 9.21
CA GLY A 427 -7.95 16.10 9.78
C GLY A 427 -9.46 16.00 9.97
N PHE A 428 -10.02 14.78 10.02
CA PHE A 428 -11.45 14.61 10.19
C PHE A 428 -11.89 14.75 11.66
N PRO A 429 -12.97 15.49 11.94
CA PRO A 429 -13.53 15.57 13.29
C PRO A 429 -14.14 14.24 13.71
N ASP A 430 -14.55 14.15 14.98
CA ASP A 430 -15.46 13.09 15.40
C ASP A 430 -16.74 13.15 14.55
N PRO A 431 -17.28 11.99 14.13
CA PRO A 431 -18.52 11.98 13.39
C PRO A 431 -19.66 12.48 14.28
N THR A 432 -20.56 13.29 13.73
CA THR A 432 -21.66 13.92 14.47
C THR A 432 -22.70 12.91 14.99
N ALA A 433 -22.74 11.74 14.39
CA ALA A 433 -23.39 10.53 14.88
C ALA A 433 -22.49 9.34 14.57
N VAL A 434 -22.72 8.18 15.19
CA VAL A 434 -21.92 6.97 14.92
C VAL A 434 -22.19 6.49 13.49
N PRO A 435 -21.16 6.39 12.61
CA PRO A 435 -21.30 5.68 11.33
C PRO A 435 -21.72 4.23 11.57
N ASP A 436 -22.38 3.59 10.62
CA ASP A 436 -22.75 2.17 10.73
C ASP A 436 -22.37 1.48 9.43
N LEU A 437 -21.12 1.02 9.40
CA LEU A 437 -20.52 0.34 8.27
C LEU A 437 -20.72 -1.16 8.39
N TRP A 438 -20.98 -1.81 7.25
CA TRP A 438 -21.25 -3.23 7.29
C TRP A 438 -20.86 -3.97 6.02
N LEU A 439 -20.67 -5.26 6.20
CA LEU A 439 -20.46 -6.28 5.19
C LEU A 439 -21.60 -7.29 5.33
N LYS A 440 -22.17 -7.76 4.22
CA LYS A 440 -23.18 -8.81 4.26
C LYS A 440 -22.59 -10.11 4.78
N ASP A 441 -23.26 -10.75 5.72
CA ASP A 441 -22.91 -12.10 6.16
C ASP A 441 -23.25 -13.16 5.12
N ASP A 442 -24.41 -13.05 4.46
CA ASP A 442 -24.79 -13.86 3.31
C ASP A 442 -25.72 -13.08 2.34
N ALA A 443 -26.22 -13.75 1.29
CA ALA A 443 -27.09 -13.12 0.30
C ALA A 443 -28.46 -12.64 0.87
N LEU A 444 -28.96 -13.28 1.93
CA LEU A 444 -30.22 -12.99 2.59
C LEU A 444 -30.09 -11.89 3.65
N ASP A 445 -28.87 -11.59 4.11
CA ASP A 445 -28.64 -10.42 4.94
C ASP A 445 -28.75 -9.13 4.09
N THR A 446 -29.94 -8.54 4.07
CA THR A 446 -30.24 -7.33 3.29
C THR A 446 -30.09 -6.04 4.08
N ALA A 447 -29.90 -6.13 5.39
CA ALA A 447 -29.88 -4.95 6.28
C ALA A 447 -28.68 -4.88 7.24
N GLY A 448 -27.76 -5.85 7.22
CA GLY A 448 -26.53 -5.83 8.02
C GLY A 448 -26.78 -6.16 9.48
N HIS A 449 -27.59 -7.18 9.74
CA HIS A 449 -28.02 -7.48 11.10
C HIS A 449 -26.85 -7.88 12.00
N ASN A 450 -26.86 -7.42 13.24
CA ASN A 450 -26.08 -8.06 14.30
C ASN A 450 -26.80 -9.34 14.72
N ASP A 451 -26.03 -10.31 15.21
CA ASP A 451 -26.52 -11.65 15.60
C ASP A 451 -27.19 -12.40 14.43
N TRP A 452 -26.56 -12.38 13.26
CA TRP A 452 -27.05 -13.08 12.06
C TRP A 452 -27.14 -14.59 12.29
N ASN A 453 -28.28 -15.17 11.95
CA ASN A 453 -28.55 -16.60 12.14
C ASN A 453 -28.51 -17.41 10.83
N GLY A 454 -27.92 -16.86 9.78
CA GLY A 454 -27.73 -17.51 8.48
C GLY A 454 -26.28 -17.93 8.21
N ARG A 455 -25.89 -17.98 6.94
CA ARG A 455 -24.60 -18.54 6.49
C ARG A 455 -23.48 -17.49 6.47
N PHE A 456 -23.13 -16.94 7.63
CA PHE A 456 -22.12 -15.87 7.76
C PHE A 456 -20.72 -16.22 7.23
N TRP A 457 -20.42 -17.49 6.98
CA TRP A 457 -19.18 -17.94 6.33
C TRP A 457 -19.19 -17.84 4.80
N ASP A 458 -20.24 -17.27 4.21
CA ASP A 458 -20.41 -17.10 2.78
C ASP A 458 -20.83 -15.68 2.39
N SER A 459 -20.07 -14.69 2.88
CA SER A 459 -20.27 -13.31 2.52
C SER A 459 -20.21 -13.11 0.99
N PRO A 460 -21.22 -12.45 0.37
CA PRO A 460 -21.17 -12.00 -1.02
C PRO A 460 -20.42 -10.66 -1.18
N ASP A 461 -20.01 -10.06 -0.06
CA ASP A 461 -19.25 -8.82 -0.05
C ASP A 461 -17.76 -9.04 0.05
N LEU A 462 -17.31 -10.28 0.28
CA LEU A 462 -15.93 -10.67 0.19
C LEU A 462 -15.73 -11.52 -1.05
N TRP A 463 -14.70 -11.24 -1.84
CA TRP A 463 -14.29 -12.12 -2.93
C TRP A 463 -12.82 -11.98 -3.27
N VAL A 464 -12.35 -12.89 -4.13
CA VAL A 464 -10.98 -12.96 -4.60
C VAL A 464 -11.00 -12.86 -6.11
N ARG A 465 -10.04 -12.14 -6.68
CA ARG A 465 -9.73 -12.10 -8.11
C ARG A 465 -8.29 -12.54 -8.34
N ASN A 466 -8.02 -13.23 -9.44
CA ASN A 466 -6.66 -13.63 -9.81
C ASN A 466 -5.89 -12.52 -10.55
N GLN A 467 -6.56 -11.40 -10.85
CA GLN A 467 -5.99 -10.21 -11.49
C GLN A 467 -6.60 -8.95 -10.86
N ASP A 468 -5.91 -7.82 -10.98
CA ASP A 468 -6.44 -6.52 -10.55
C ASP A 468 -7.42 -5.93 -11.58
N ASP A 469 -8.54 -6.62 -11.82
CA ASP A 469 -9.43 -6.35 -12.95
C ASP A 469 -10.74 -5.65 -12.60
N GLY A 470 -10.99 -5.37 -11.31
CA GLY A 470 -12.24 -4.76 -10.86
C GLY A 470 -13.48 -5.66 -10.99
N GLY A 471 -13.30 -6.94 -11.34
CA GLY A 471 -14.39 -7.90 -11.45
C GLY A 471 -15.06 -8.15 -10.10
N THR A 472 -16.37 -8.42 -10.12
CA THR A 472 -17.21 -8.57 -8.90
C THR A 472 -17.57 -10.03 -8.58
N THR A 473 -17.06 -10.98 -9.37
CA THR A 473 -17.33 -12.41 -9.19
C THR A 473 -16.15 -13.08 -8.50
N HIS A 474 -16.44 -13.91 -7.50
CA HIS A 474 -15.42 -14.68 -6.79
C HIS A 474 -14.73 -15.70 -7.71
N GLN A 475 -13.40 -15.76 -7.62
CA GLN A 475 -12.55 -16.79 -8.20
C GLN A 475 -11.84 -17.56 -7.09
N ALA A 476 -11.55 -18.84 -7.35
CA ALA A 476 -10.65 -19.59 -6.48
C ALA A 476 -9.26 -18.91 -6.50
N PRO A 477 -8.58 -18.79 -5.34
CA PRO A 477 -7.24 -18.24 -5.30
C PRO A 477 -6.25 -19.15 -6.05
N GLU A 478 -5.32 -18.54 -6.76
CA GLU A 478 -4.33 -19.25 -7.56
C GLU A 478 -2.95 -19.20 -6.89
N TYR A 479 -2.43 -20.37 -6.50
CA TYR A 479 -1.12 -20.49 -5.86
C TYR A 479 0.01 -20.13 -6.82
N GLY A 480 1.07 -19.49 -6.30
CA GLY A 480 2.27 -19.13 -7.06
C GLY A 480 2.17 -17.79 -7.80
N GLN A 481 1.01 -17.14 -7.80
CA GLN A 481 0.82 -15.77 -8.30
C GLN A 481 0.14 -14.85 -7.29
N ASP A 482 0.23 -13.55 -7.54
CA ASP A 482 -0.53 -12.59 -6.74
C ASP A 482 -2.02 -12.78 -7.01
N ASN A 483 -2.82 -12.60 -5.97
CA ASN A 483 -4.27 -12.51 -6.07
C ASN A 483 -4.69 -11.16 -5.47
N TRP A 484 -5.99 -10.84 -5.52
CA TRP A 484 -6.53 -9.61 -4.98
C TRP A 484 -7.76 -9.89 -4.14
N PHE A 485 -7.75 -9.41 -2.90
CA PHE A 485 -8.92 -9.36 -2.04
C PHE A 485 -9.79 -8.18 -2.44
N TYR A 486 -11.09 -8.39 -2.38
CA TYR A 486 -12.09 -7.36 -2.58
C TYR A 486 -13.11 -7.40 -1.44
N ALA A 487 -13.49 -6.23 -0.96
CA ALA A 487 -14.61 -6.04 -0.05
C ALA A 487 -15.57 -4.99 -0.58
N ARG A 488 -16.88 -5.26 -0.51
CA ARG A 488 -17.91 -4.24 -0.73
C ARG A 488 -18.45 -3.76 0.61
N VAL A 489 -18.05 -2.56 1.00
CA VAL A 489 -18.46 -1.91 2.25
C VAL A 489 -19.72 -1.09 2.00
N ARG A 490 -20.68 -1.15 2.93
CA ARG A 490 -21.90 -0.33 2.92
C ARG A 490 -21.96 0.55 4.13
N ASN A 491 -22.70 1.64 4.01
CA ASN A 491 -23.05 2.50 5.13
C ASN A 491 -24.58 2.54 5.28
N ARG A 492 -25.10 1.97 6.38
CA ARG A 492 -26.53 2.07 6.73
C ARG A 492 -26.81 3.13 7.80
N GLY A 493 -25.77 3.80 8.29
CA GLY A 493 -25.89 4.88 9.25
C GLY A 493 -26.48 6.14 8.65
N SER A 494 -26.62 7.18 9.47
CA SER A 494 -27.19 8.47 9.08
C SER A 494 -26.14 9.52 8.67
N VAL A 495 -24.85 9.20 8.79
CA VAL A 495 -23.74 10.11 8.49
C VAL A 495 -22.73 9.48 7.53
N THR A 496 -22.02 10.30 6.77
CA THR A 496 -20.93 9.85 5.90
C THR A 496 -19.76 9.32 6.73
N ALA A 497 -19.31 8.10 6.44
CA ALA A 497 -18.03 7.61 6.95
C ALA A 497 -16.90 8.26 6.16
N ARG A 498 -16.25 9.25 6.76
CA ARG A 498 -15.21 10.07 6.12
C ARG A 498 -13.96 9.24 5.78
N HIS A 499 -13.64 8.27 6.62
CA HIS A 499 -12.51 7.35 6.49
C HIS A 499 -12.82 6.02 7.18
N PHE A 500 -12.37 4.92 6.58
CA PHE A 500 -12.40 3.58 7.16
C PHE A 500 -11.30 2.72 6.53
N VAL A 501 -10.95 1.62 7.18
CA VAL A 501 -10.00 0.63 6.67
C VAL A 501 -10.61 -0.76 6.76
N VAL A 502 -10.51 -1.55 5.69
CA VAL A 502 -10.88 -2.96 5.70
C VAL A 502 -9.62 -3.80 5.88
N SER A 503 -9.54 -4.59 6.95
CA SER A 503 -8.49 -5.60 7.10
C SER A 503 -8.91 -6.91 6.43
N PHE A 504 -7.96 -7.61 5.83
CA PHE A 504 -8.14 -8.93 5.24
C PHE A 504 -7.15 -9.91 5.86
N GLN A 505 -7.68 -10.99 6.43
CA GLN A 505 -6.87 -12.05 7.02
C GLN A 505 -7.27 -13.41 6.46
N VAL A 506 -6.28 -14.30 6.30
CA VAL A 506 -6.51 -15.65 5.81
C VAL A 506 -6.10 -16.67 6.86
N LYS A 507 -7.07 -17.47 7.30
CA LYS A 507 -6.85 -18.60 8.20
C LYS A 507 -6.74 -19.86 7.37
N GLN A 508 -5.60 -20.57 7.49
CA GLN A 508 -5.30 -21.78 6.72
C GLN A 508 -5.93 -23.05 7.31
N PHE A 509 -6.97 -22.89 8.14
CA PHE A 509 -7.75 -23.99 8.68
C PHE A 509 -9.24 -23.66 8.58
N ALA A 510 -10.06 -24.70 8.42
CA ALA A 510 -11.51 -24.59 8.54
C ALA A 510 -11.87 -24.42 10.02
N GLY A 511 -12.26 -23.22 10.44
CA GLY A 511 -12.74 -22.93 11.80
C GLY A 511 -14.23 -22.62 11.78
N THR A 512 -14.95 -23.09 12.82
CA THR A 512 -16.38 -22.77 12.98
C THR A 512 -16.60 -21.43 13.70
N GLN A 513 -15.66 -20.94 14.51
CA GLN A 513 -15.79 -19.69 15.28
C GLN A 513 -14.54 -18.84 15.16
N PHE A 514 -14.66 -17.67 14.53
CA PHE A 514 -13.62 -16.64 14.47
C PHE A 514 -14.03 -15.42 15.29
N THR A 515 -13.09 -14.84 16.02
CA THR A 515 -13.31 -13.73 16.94
C THR A 515 -12.41 -12.54 16.65
N TYR A 516 -12.96 -11.33 16.76
CA TYR A 516 -12.19 -10.09 16.63
C TYR A 516 -11.51 -9.73 17.97
N PRO A 517 -10.26 -9.21 17.99
CA PRO A 517 -9.39 -8.98 16.84
C PRO A 517 -8.53 -10.18 16.44
N ALA A 518 -8.44 -11.22 17.28
CA ALA A 518 -7.46 -12.31 17.14
C ALA A 518 -7.48 -13.03 15.78
N ASP A 519 -8.64 -13.08 15.13
CA ASP A 519 -8.80 -13.70 13.82
C ASP A 519 -8.76 -12.77 12.62
N PHE A 520 -8.58 -11.47 12.85
CA PHE A 520 -8.65 -10.41 11.83
C PHE A 520 -7.39 -9.54 11.80
N LEU A 521 -6.64 -9.49 12.91
CA LEU A 521 -5.45 -8.67 13.10
C LEU A 521 -4.39 -9.46 13.90
N PRO A 522 -3.08 -9.30 13.61
CA PRO A 522 -2.50 -8.67 12.42
C PRO A 522 -3.02 -9.28 11.11
N CYS A 523 -3.03 -8.51 10.02
CA CYS A 523 -3.67 -8.89 8.74
C CYS A 523 -2.66 -9.17 7.63
N VAL A 524 -3.09 -9.92 6.60
CA VAL A 524 -2.29 -10.13 5.37
C VAL A 524 -2.26 -8.86 4.55
N ALA A 525 -3.39 -8.17 4.42
CA ALA A 525 -3.52 -6.94 3.66
C ALA A 525 -4.65 -6.08 4.21
N ALA A 526 -4.63 -4.79 3.90
CA ALA A 526 -5.69 -3.85 4.24
C ALA A 526 -5.96 -2.91 3.06
N ALA A 527 -7.12 -2.26 3.06
CA ALA A 527 -7.47 -1.23 2.09
C ALA A 527 -8.27 -0.10 2.75
N SER A 528 -7.79 1.13 2.61
CA SER A 528 -8.49 2.33 3.07
C SER A 528 -9.57 2.79 2.09
N GLY A 529 -10.67 3.32 2.62
CA GLY A 529 -11.74 3.97 1.87
C GLY A 529 -12.15 5.29 2.51
N PHE A 530 -12.75 6.17 1.70
CA PHE A 530 -13.10 7.53 2.09
C PHE A 530 -14.50 7.92 1.60
N GLU A 531 -15.10 8.89 2.29
CA GLU A 531 -16.34 9.57 1.89
C GLU A 531 -17.50 8.65 1.51
N LEU A 532 -17.77 7.62 2.32
CA LEU A 532 -18.88 6.70 2.09
C LEU A 532 -20.19 7.27 2.66
N ALA A 533 -21.01 7.84 1.78
CA ALA A 533 -22.28 8.47 2.13
C ALA A 533 -23.32 7.48 2.70
N PRO A 534 -24.30 7.95 3.50
CA PRO A 534 -25.44 7.14 3.96
C PRO A 534 -26.16 6.44 2.81
N GLY A 535 -26.51 5.17 3.01
CA GLY A 535 -27.20 4.32 2.02
C GLY A 535 -26.35 3.91 0.81
N SER A 536 -25.08 4.33 0.75
CA SER A 536 -24.18 4.02 -0.36
C SER A 536 -23.30 2.79 -0.06
N SER A 537 -22.65 2.28 -1.11
CA SER A 537 -21.64 1.23 -1.01
C SER A 537 -20.43 1.55 -1.87
N ILE A 538 -19.26 1.08 -1.44
CA ILE A 538 -18.01 1.18 -2.20
C ILE A 538 -17.27 -0.14 -2.18
N ILE A 539 -16.51 -0.42 -3.25
CA ILE A 539 -15.63 -1.58 -3.32
C ILE A 539 -14.20 -1.11 -3.02
N VAL A 540 -13.57 -1.76 -2.04
CA VAL A 540 -12.14 -1.61 -1.76
C VAL A 540 -11.41 -2.90 -2.10
N LYS A 541 -10.12 -2.81 -2.40
CA LYS A 541 -9.30 -3.95 -2.82
C LYS A 541 -7.88 -3.87 -2.28
N ALA A 542 -7.29 -5.03 -2.02
CA ALA A 542 -5.91 -5.15 -1.56
C ALA A 542 -5.20 -6.31 -2.25
N ARG A 543 -3.91 -6.14 -2.56
CA ARG A 543 -3.09 -7.22 -3.13
C ARG A 543 -2.86 -8.30 -2.09
N TRP A 544 -3.03 -9.56 -2.48
CA TRP A 544 -2.61 -10.75 -1.76
C TRP A 544 -1.30 -11.26 -2.38
N PRO A 545 -0.14 -11.05 -1.71
CA PRO A 545 1.15 -11.41 -2.27
C PRO A 545 1.27 -12.91 -2.53
N ARG A 546 1.83 -13.29 -3.68
CA ARG A 546 1.98 -14.69 -4.12
C ARG A 546 2.57 -15.66 -3.09
N HIS A 547 3.48 -15.17 -2.25
CA HIS A 547 4.17 -15.98 -1.24
C HIS A 547 3.34 -16.22 0.03
N LEU A 548 2.23 -15.49 0.18
CA LEU A 548 1.26 -15.65 1.27
C LEU A 548 0.00 -16.39 0.82
N VAL A 549 -0.11 -16.75 -0.48
CA VAL A 549 -1.23 -17.54 -0.99
C VAL A 549 -1.02 -19.01 -0.60
N PRO A 550 -1.97 -19.65 0.11
CA PRO A 550 -1.89 -21.06 0.49
C PRO A 550 -1.71 -21.97 -0.72
N THR A 551 -1.03 -23.10 -0.54
CA THR A 551 -0.91 -24.08 -1.61
C THR A 551 -2.28 -24.63 -2.01
N ALA A 552 -2.43 -24.99 -3.29
CA ALA A 552 -3.62 -25.71 -3.75
C ALA A 552 -3.90 -26.94 -2.86
N GLY A 553 -5.18 -27.22 -2.62
CA GLY A 553 -5.59 -28.30 -1.71
C GLY A 553 -5.56 -27.92 -0.22
N THR A 554 -5.44 -26.64 0.13
CA THR A 554 -5.60 -26.15 1.52
C THR A 554 -6.98 -25.53 1.71
N HIS A 555 -7.62 -25.79 2.86
CA HIS A 555 -8.80 -25.01 3.23
C HIS A 555 -8.38 -23.65 3.77
N ALA A 556 -8.91 -22.58 3.17
CA ALA A 556 -8.67 -21.22 3.63
C ALA A 556 -9.99 -20.51 3.95
N CYS A 557 -10.01 -19.79 5.07
CA CYS A 557 -11.08 -18.85 5.42
C CYS A 557 -10.55 -17.43 5.27
N LEU A 558 -11.21 -16.63 4.44
CA LEU A 558 -11.02 -15.18 4.38
C LEU A 558 -11.88 -14.54 5.46
N THR A 559 -11.27 -13.80 6.37
CA THR A 559 -11.95 -12.94 7.34
C THR A 559 -11.67 -11.49 7.01
N ALA A 560 -12.67 -10.62 7.19
CA ALA A 560 -12.51 -9.19 7.01
C ALA A 560 -13.23 -8.38 8.08
N ALA A 561 -12.58 -7.30 8.53
CA ALA A 561 -13.17 -6.35 9.47
C ALA A 561 -13.13 -4.93 8.88
N VAL A 562 -14.26 -4.23 8.92
CA VAL A 562 -14.33 -2.80 8.60
C VAL A 562 -14.11 -1.99 9.87
N LEU A 563 -13.04 -1.21 9.89
CA LEU A 563 -12.62 -0.37 11.00
C LEU A 563 -12.90 1.08 10.67
N CYS A 564 -13.76 1.74 11.44
CA CYS A 564 -14.08 3.15 11.28
C CYS A 564 -14.09 3.85 12.64
N ARG A 565 -13.71 5.12 12.68
CA ARG A 565 -13.75 5.90 13.92
C ARG A 565 -15.19 6.00 14.44
N GLY A 566 -15.40 5.52 15.66
CA GLY A 566 -16.72 5.45 16.31
C GLY A 566 -17.50 4.17 16.00
N ASP A 567 -17.06 3.38 15.04
CA ASP A 567 -17.71 2.14 14.59
C ASP A 567 -16.65 1.04 14.39
N GLN A 568 -16.18 0.48 15.50
CA GLN A 568 -15.21 -0.62 15.52
C GLN A 568 -15.83 -1.87 16.17
N PRO A 569 -15.50 -3.07 15.66
CA PRO A 569 -15.93 -4.30 16.32
C PRO A 569 -15.40 -4.40 17.75
N GLY A 570 -16.25 -4.82 18.67
CA GLY A 570 -15.84 -5.12 20.05
C GLY A 570 -14.90 -6.33 20.13
N SER A 571 -13.97 -6.32 21.08
CA SER A 571 -13.10 -7.49 21.35
C SER A 571 -13.93 -8.69 21.82
N GLY A 572 -13.57 -9.88 21.34
CA GLY A 572 -14.26 -11.15 21.58
C GLY A 572 -15.53 -11.36 20.75
N LYS A 573 -15.90 -10.42 19.87
CA LYS A 573 -17.08 -10.56 19.01
C LYS A 573 -16.81 -11.58 17.91
N HIS A 574 -17.78 -12.47 17.71
CA HIS A 574 -17.81 -13.41 16.59
C HIS A 574 -18.32 -12.74 15.31
N VAL A 575 -18.01 -13.33 14.15
CA VAL A 575 -18.43 -12.83 12.83
C VAL A 575 -19.93 -12.47 12.82
N TRP A 576 -20.80 -13.41 13.19
CA TRP A 576 -22.25 -13.20 13.16
C TRP A 576 -22.77 -12.17 14.17
N GLN A 577 -21.98 -11.79 15.18
CA GLN A 577 -22.41 -10.89 16.25
C GLN A 577 -22.22 -9.42 15.91
N HIS A 578 -21.46 -9.11 14.86
CA HIS A 578 -21.16 -7.73 14.49
C HIS A 578 -21.06 -7.56 12.99
N ASN A 579 -21.90 -6.71 12.44
CA ASN A 579 -22.04 -6.41 11.02
C ASN A 579 -20.79 -5.83 10.32
N ASN A 580 -19.81 -5.32 11.06
CA ASN A 580 -18.51 -4.89 10.55
C ASN A 580 -17.58 -6.08 10.23
N LEU A 581 -17.92 -7.29 10.68
CA LEU A 581 -17.15 -8.51 10.46
C LEU A 581 -17.82 -9.33 9.36
N ALA A 582 -17.01 -9.95 8.51
CA ALA A 582 -17.50 -10.93 7.55
C ALA A 582 -16.49 -12.06 7.34
N GLN A 583 -17.00 -13.20 6.87
CA GLN A 583 -16.21 -14.37 6.54
C GLN A 583 -16.59 -14.91 5.16
N LYS A 584 -15.61 -15.46 4.45
CA LYS A 584 -15.82 -16.29 3.27
C LYS A 584 -14.91 -17.52 3.28
N ASN A 585 -15.49 -18.71 3.21
CA ASN A 585 -14.70 -19.91 2.93
C ASN A 585 -14.26 -19.92 1.46
N LEU A 586 -12.99 -20.25 1.22
CA LEU A 586 -12.36 -20.24 -0.11
C LEU A 586 -12.18 -21.65 -0.68
N THR A 587 -12.83 -22.66 -0.11
CA THR A 587 -12.53 -24.06 -0.43
C THR A 587 -13.27 -24.51 -1.66
N VAL A 588 -12.50 -24.63 -2.74
CA VAL A 588 -12.89 -25.24 -4.00
C VAL A 588 -11.99 -26.45 -4.24
N VAL A 589 -12.59 -27.63 -4.41
CA VAL A 589 -11.86 -28.88 -4.66
C VAL A 589 -12.37 -29.51 -5.94
N ASP A 590 -11.44 -30.00 -6.75
CA ASP A 590 -11.72 -30.82 -7.92
C ASP A 590 -11.68 -32.29 -7.49
N LEU A 591 -12.77 -33.03 -7.70
CA LEU A 591 -12.85 -34.47 -7.39
C LEU A 591 -13.28 -35.25 -8.62
N LYS A 592 -12.60 -36.38 -8.87
CA LYS A 592 -12.97 -37.34 -9.90
C LYS A 592 -14.21 -38.12 -9.51
N LEU A 593 -14.87 -38.76 -10.49
CA LEU A 593 -15.97 -39.69 -10.21
C LEU A 593 -15.50 -40.79 -9.26
N ASN A 594 -16.29 -41.04 -8.20
CA ASN A 594 -15.95 -41.94 -7.08
C ASN A 594 -14.73 -41.52 -6.23
N GLY A 595 -14.20 -40.31 -6.46
CA GLY A 595 -13.15 -39.72 -5.64
C GLY A 595 -13.66 -39.27 -4.27
N PHE A 596 -12.72 -39.00 -3.37
CA PHE A 596 -13.03 -38.52 -2.03
C PHE A 596 -12.11 -37.37 -1.61
N LEU A 597 -12.58 -36.60 -0.63
CA LEU A 597 -11.87 -35.54 0.07
C LEU A 597 -11.92 -35.80 1.57
N VAL A 598 -10.82 -35.57 2.27
CA VAL A 598 -10.78 -35.43 3.72
C VAL A 598 -10.29 -34.03 4.08
N LEU A 599 -11.17 -33.29 4.75
CA LEU A 599 -10.96 -31.91 5.16
C LEU A 599 -10.83 -31.82 6.69
N PRO A 600 -9.65 -31.52 7.26
CA PRO A 600 -9.54 -31.21 8.68
C PRO A 600 -10.24 -29.90 9.02
N PHE A 601 -10.98 -29.87 10.12
CA PHE A 601 -11.62 -28.66 10.63
C PHE A 601 -11.70 -28.64 12.16
N VAL A 602 -11.86 -27.43 12.70
CA VAL A 602 -11.93 -27.15 14.13
C VAL A 602 -13.35 -26.72 14.49
N ALA A 603 -14.02 -27.53 15.31
CA ALA A 603 -15.21 -27.12 16.05
C ALA A 603 -14.79 -26.49 17.39
N ALA A 604 -15.30 -25.31 17.72
CA ALA A 604 -14.90 -24.60 18.95
C ALA A 604 -16.11 -24.19 19.79
N ASN A 605 -15.89 -23.96 21.09
CA ASN A 605 -16.86 -23.29 21.96
C ASN A 605 -16.21 -22.05 22.59
N PHE A 606 -16.22 -20.94 21.85
CA PHE A 606 -15.79 -19.62 22.32
C PHE A 606 -16.97 -18.70 22.66
N ILE A 607 -18.16 -19.26 22.83
CA ILE A 607 -19.37 -18.51 23.23
C ILE A 607 -19.29 -18.15 24.72
N THR A 608 -18.70 -19.01 25.55
CA THR A 608 -18.55 -18.77 27.00
C THR A 608 -17.09 -18.88 27.43
N GLN A 609 -16.61 -17.90 28.20
CA GLN A 609 -15.30 -17.97 28.86
C GLN A 609 -15.30 -18.89 30.10
N GLN A 610 -16.47 -19.32 30.56
CA GLN A 610 -16.61 -20.28 31.65
C GLN A 610 -16.47 -21.71 31.10
N LEU A 611 -15.89 -22.62 31.89
CA LEU A 611 -15.74 -24.06 31.60
C LEU A 611 -17.09 -24.83 31.50
N GLN A 612 -18.19 -24.14 31.22
CA GLN A 612 -19.50 -24.77 31.06
C GLN A 612 -19.52 -25.63 29.79
N LEU A 613 -19.91 -26.87 29.97
CA LEU A 613 -20.15 -27.81 28.87
C LEU A 613 -21.41 -27.38 28.12
N ARG A 614 -21.30 -27.17 26.81
CA ARG A 614 -22.43 -26.94 25.90
C ARG A 614 -22.54 -28.07 24.89
N GLU A 615 -23.78 -28.38 24.52
CA GLU A 615 -24.07 -29.33 23.45
C GLU A 615 -24.30 -28.60 22.14
N PHE A 616 -23.77 -29.17 21.06
CA PHE A 616 -23.87 -28.65 19.70
C PHE A 616 -24.38 -29.75 18.74
N ASN A 617 -25.16 -29.33 17.75
CA ASN A 617 -25.41 -30.12 16.55
C ASN A 617 -24.37 -29.72 15.49
N LEU A 618 -23.67 -30.70 14.94
CA LEU A 618 -22.97 -30.60 13.68
C LEU A 618 -23.92 -31.08 12.58
N GLU A 619 -24.46 -30.14 11.81
CA GLU A 619 -25.43 -30.37 10.74
C GLU A 619 -24.72 -30.38 9.39
N VAL A 620 -25.10 -31.29 8.50
CA VAL A 620 -24.60 -31.37 7.12
C VAL A 620 -25.77 -31.09 6.19
N PHE A 621 -25.62 -30.10 5.33
CA PHE A 621 -26.56 -29.73 4.27
C PHE A 621 -25.99 -30.14 2.92
N ARG A 622 -26.67 -31.08 2.26
CA ARG A 622 -26.26 -31.64 0.97
C ARG A 622 -26.89 -30.87 -0.20
N PRO A 623 -26.28 -30.91 -1.40
CA PRO A 623 -26.91 -30.41 -2.61
C PRO A 623 -28.29 -31.07 -2.80
N ALA A 624 -29.31 -30.28 -3.11
CA ALA A 624 -30.65 -30.82 -3.40
C ALA A 624 -30.63 -31.82 -4.56
N THR A 625 -29.66 -31.68 -5.48
CA THR A 625 -29.44 -32.57 -6.62
C THR A 625 -28.75 -33.89 -6.26
N LEU A 626 -28.19 -34.03 -5.05
CA LEU A 626 -27.39 -35.19 -4.65
C LEU A 626 -27.54 -35.49 -3.13
N PRO A 627 -28.75 -35.85 -2.66
CA PRO A 627 -29.01 -36.13 -1.24
C PRO A 627 -28.33 -37.41 -0.72
N ASP A 628 -27.84 -38.25 -1.62
CA ASP A 628 -27.08 -39.48 -1.40
C ASP A 628 -25.56 -39.26 -1.30
N LEU A 629 -25.08 -38.01 -1.44
CA LEU A 629 -23.67 -37.66 -1.27
C LEU A 629 -23.15 -38.16 0.09
N ARG A 630 -22.15 -39.03 0.06
CA ARG A 630 -21.62 -39.65 1.28
C ARG A 630 -20.76 -38.65 2.03
N VAL A 631 -21.15 -38.38 3.27
CA VAL A 631 -20.44 -37.49 4.18
C VAL A 631 -20.24 -38.21 5.49
N SER A 632 -19.00 -38.25 5.97
CA SER A 632 -18.64 -38.91 7.22
C SER A 632 -17.72 -38.00 8.04
N LEU A 633 -17.76 -38.16 9.36
CA LEU A 633 -16.79 -37.57 10.28
C LEU A 633 -15.72 -38.61 10.61
N LEU A 634 -14.45 -38.22 10.58
CA LEU A 634 -13.33 -39.06 11.02
C LEU A 634 -12.83 -38.58 12.37
N HIS A 635 -12.76 -39.50 13.33
CA HIS A 635 -12.26 -39.21 14.68
C HIS A 635 -11.80 -40.48 15.41
N GLU A 636 -10.78 -40.37 16.25
CA GLU A 636 -10.28 -41.49 17.07
C GLU A 636 -11.20 -41.83 18.26
N GLN A 637 -11.95 -40.83 18.72
CA GLN A 637 -12.87 -40.95 19.86
C GLN A 637 -14.33 -40.82 19.38
N PRO A 638 -14.94 -41.87 18.80
CA PRO A 638 -16.32 -41.80 18.28
C PRO A 638 -17.37 -41.58 19.38
N HIS A 639 -17.04 -41.91 20.63
CA HIS A 639 -17.94 -41.75 21.79
C HIS A 639 -18.29 -40.29 22.10
N LEU A 640 -17.53 -39.33 21.57
CA LEU A 640 -17.83 -37.89 21.68
C LEU A 640 -19.06 -37.49 20.84
N PHE A 641 -19.42 -38.30 19.85
CA PHE A 641 -20.47 -37.99 18.89
C PHE A 641 -21.68 -38.92 19.06
N LYS A 642 -22.88 -38.40 18.83
CA LYS A 642 -24.14 -39.15 18.85
C LYS A 642 -24.95 -38.85 17.59
N GLY A 643 -25.74 -39.83 17.13
CA GLY A 643 -26.69 -39.63 16.02
C GLY A 643 -26.19 -40.01 14.61
N PHE A 644 -24.99 -40.61 14.52
CA PHE A 644 -24.47 -41.19 13.27
C PHE A 644 -25.26 -42.44 12.84
N GLU A 645 -25.28 -42.72 11.54
CA GLU A 645 -25.96 -43.88 10.94
C GLU A 645 -25.15 -45.16 11.12
N ARG A 646 -23.84 -45.07 10.91
CA ARG A 646 -22.92 -46.20 10.91
C ARG A 646 -21.56 -45.78 11.45
N LEU A 647 -20.93 -46.70 12.19
CA LEU A 647 -19.55 -46.60 12.66
C LEU A 647 -18.74 -47.72 12.00
N GLN A 648 -17.56 -47.40 11.49
CA GLN A 648 -16.63 -48.40 10.95
C GLN A 648 -15.17 -47.92 11.06
N PRO A 649 -14.18 -48.83 11.07
CA PRO A 649 -12.78 -48.45 10.96
C PRO A 649 -12.52 -47.68 9.67
N PHE A 650 -11.79 -46.57 9.74
CA PHE A 650 -11.35 -45.84 8.55
C PHE A 650 -10.07 -46.50 8.01
N LEU A 651 -10.16 -47.08 6.82
CA LEU A 651 -9.00 -47.66 6.14
C LEU A 651 -8.47 -46.66 5.12
N LEU A 652 -7.26 -46.16 5.36
CA LEU A 652 -6.54 -45.31 4.40
C LEU A 652 -6.15 -46.12 3.16
N PRO A 653 -6.43 -45.63 1.93
CA PRO A 653 -5.92 -46.26 0.71
C PRO A 653 -4.41 -45.97 0.56
N GLY A 654 -3.54 -46.71 1.25
CA GLY A 654 -2.08 -46.59 1.11
C GLY A 654 -1.29 -46.75 2.42
N ARG A 655 0.04 -46.96 2.32
CA ARG A 655 0.93 -47.07 3.49
C ARG A 655 1.10 -45.69 4.16
N LEU A 656 0.75 -45.60 5.44
CA LEU A 656 1.17 -44.52 6.33
C LEU A 656 2.71 -44.51 6.40
N THR A 657 3.33 -43.37 6.12
CA THR A 657 4.68 -43.11 6.64
C THR A 657 4.52 -42.46 8.01
N ASP A 658 5.12 -43.07 9.03
CA ASP A 658 5.06 -42.62 10.43
C ASP A 658 5.42 -41.13 10.54
N ALA A 659 4.41 -40.30 10.76
CA ALA A 659 4.58 -38.93 11.24
C ALA A 659 3.83 -38.80 12.56
N ALA A 660 4.39 -39.42 13.61
CA ALA A 660 4.05 -39.11 14.98
C ALA A 660 4.56 -37.70 15.30
N ALA A 661 3.71 -36.70 15.13
CA ALA A 661 3.90 -35.39 15.74
C ALA A 661 2.54 -34.87 16.23
N SER A 662 2.46 -34.60 17.53
CA SER A 662 1.32 -33.91 18.15
C SER A 662 1.19 -32.52 17.52
N ALA A 663 0.28 -32.39 16.55
CA ALA A 663 0.02 -31.12 15.89
C ALA A 663 -1.01 -30.32 16.71
N HIS A 664 -0.52 -29.42 17.56
CA HIS A 664 -1.35 -28.30 18.01
C HIS A 664 -1.55 -27.36 16.81
N LEU A 665 -2.80 -27.19 16.38
CA LEU A 665 -3.18 -26.06 15.54
C LEU A 665 -3.08 -24.81 16.41
N ASP A 666 -1.97 -24.07 16.30
CA ASP A 666 -1.74 -22.87 17.10
C ASP A 666 -2.73 -21.76 16.69
N CYS A 667 -3.76 -21.58 17.52
CA CYS A 667 -4.72 -20.48 17.41
C CYS A 667 -4.26 -19.22 18.17
N GLY A 668 -3.02 -19.18 18.65
CA GLY A 668 -2.40 -18.07 19.39
C GLY A 668 -1.55 -17.11 18.54
N GLY A 669 -1.44 -17.37 17.23
CA GLY A 669 -0.88 -16.41 16.29
C GLY A 669 0.63 -16.21 16.33
N HIS A 670 1.45 -17.20 16.71
CA HIS A 670 2.92 -17.08 16.66
C HIS A 670 3.62 -18.32 16.09
N ALA A 671 3.69 -18.46 14.76
CA ALA A 671 4.83 -19.00 14.00
C ALA A 671 4.49 -19.16 12.49
N PRO A 672 5.47 -19.07 11.57
CA PRO A 672 5.31 -19.60 10.23
C PRO A 672 5.30 -21.14 10.31
N LEU A 673 4.11 -21.76 10.27
CA LEU A 673 3.98 -23.22 10.25
C LEU A 673 4.28 -23.77 8.85
N SER A 674 4.78 -25.01 8.80
CA SER A 674 5.27 -25.61 7.55
C SER A 674 4.11 -25.90 6.56
N PRO A 675 4.31 -25.71 5.23
CA PRO A 675 3.27 -25.92 4.22
C PRO A 675 2.68 -27.34 4.14
N GLN A 676 3.30 -28.32 4.80
CA GLN A 676 2.90 -29.73 4.72
C GLN A 676 1.79 -30.11 5.72
N GLN A 677 1.57 -29.32 6.78
CA GLN A 677 0.73 -29.74 7.92
C GLN A 677 -0.78 -29.50 7.76
N HIS A 678 -1.26 -28.85 6.68
CA HIS A 678 -2.68 -28.48 6.52
C HIS A 678 -3.29 -28.88 5.17
N ARG A 679 -2.67 -29.82 4.45
CA ARG A 679 -3.18 -30.27 3.15
C ARG A 679 -4.41 -31.16 3.33
N MET A 680 -5.42 -30.92 2.50
CA MET A 680 -6.55 -31.82 2.34
C MET A 680 -6.10 -33.12 1.66
N LEU A 681 -6.61 -34.25 2.15
CA LEU A 681 -6.31 -35.56 1.55
C LEU A 681 -7.34 -35.85 0.46
N THR A 682 -6.87 -36.14 -0.75
CA THR A 682 -7.70 -36.49 -1.91
C THR A 682 -7.23 -37.80 -2.50
N ASP A 683 -8.05 -38.40 -3.36
CA ASP A 683 -7.69 -39.59 -4.14
C ASP A 683 -6.44 -39.39 -5.02
N GLU A 684 -6.17 -38.17 -5.48
CA GLU A 684 -4.95 -37.83 -6.23
C GLU A 684 -3.72 -37.57 -5.34
N HIS A 685 -3.92 -37.23 -4.06
CA HIS A 685 -2.85 -36.85 -3.12
C HIS A 685 -2.83 -37.74 -1.87
N LEU A 686 -2.80 -39.07 -2.07
CA LEU A 686 -2.73 -40.07 -0.98
C LEU A 686 -1.45 -40.00 -0.12
N LEU A 687 -0.42 -39.29 -0.58
CA LEU A 687 0.83 -39.04 0.17
C LEU A 687 0.79 -37.77 1.04
N ALA A 688 -0.31 -37.02 1.05
CA ALA A 688 -0.47 -35.86 1.93
C ALA A 688 -0.69 -36.35 3.37
N THR A 689 0.08 -35.82 4.33
CA THR A 689 -0.16 -36.06 5.76
C THR A 689 -1.41 -35.30 6.18
N ALA A 690 -2.49 -36.00 6.52
CA ALA A 690 -3.57 -35.43 7.32
C ALA A 690 -3.15 -35.55 8.81
N PRO A 691 -2.90 -34.45 9.53
CA PRO A 691 -2.63 -34.52 10.95
C PRO A 691 -3.78 -35.27 11.64
N SER A 692 -3.50 -36.09 12.65
CA SER A 692 -4.48 -36.84 13.46
C SER A 692 -5.20 -38.02 12.79
N LEU A 693 -4.81 -38.47 11.59
CA LEU A 693 -5.23 -39.79 11.08
C LEU A 693 -4.24 -40.87 11.53
N THR A 694 -4.77 -41.89 12.19
CA THR A 694 -4.05 -43.09 12.63
C THR A 694 -4.86 -44.35 12.31
N ASP A 695 -4.27 -45.53 12.47
CA ASP A 695 -4.97 -46.82 12.36
C ASP A 695 -6.14 -46.98 13.35
N GLN A 696 -6.24 -46.11 14.36
CA GLN A 696 -7.35 -46.09 15.32
C GLN A 696 -8.54 -45.24 14.87
N THR A 697 -8.39 -44.46 13.79
CA THR A 697 -9.43 -43.54 13.31
C THR A 697 -10.68 -44.30 12.92
N GLN A 698 -11.82 -43.83 13.43
CA GLN A 698 -13.14 -44.34 13.06
C GLN A 698 -13.84 -43.38 12.09
N GLU A 699 -14.58 -43.96 11.15
CA GLU A 699 -15.49 -43.26 10.26
C GLU A 699 -16.92 -43.32 10.81
N LEU A 700 -17.49 -42.15 11.08
CA LEU A 700 -18.86 -41.94 11.54
C LEU A 700 -19.69 -41.39 10.38
N LEU A 701 -20.57 -42.21 9.81
CA LEU A 701 -21.39 -41.84 8.65
C LEU A 701 -22.58 -40.96 9.07
N PHE A 702 -22.77 -39.82 8.42
CA PHE A 702 -24.01 -39.03 8.56
C PHE A 702 -25.16 -39.73 7.86
N LYS A 703 -26.36 -39.65 8.45
CA LYS A 703 -27.60 -40.16 7.82
C LYS A 703 -27.77 -39.61 6.40
N ALA A 704 -28.28 -40.44 5.49
CA ALA A 704 -28.65 -40.00 4.15
C ALA A 704 -29.77 -38.93 4.16
N GLY A 705 -29.86 -38.14 3.08
CA GLY A 705 -30.89 -37.11 2.91
C GLY A 705 -30.32 -35.69 2.80
N GLY A 706 -31.18 -34.72 2.45
CA GLY A 706 -30.76 -33.34 2.22
C GLY A 706 -30.14 -32.65 3.45
N GLN A 707 -30.51 -33.07 4.66
CA GLN A 707 -29.93 -32.62 5.92
C GLN A 707 -29.73 -33.78 6.88
N ALA A 708 -28.61 -33.82 7.58
CA ALA A 708 -28.33 -34.77 8.66
C ALA A 708 -27.58 -34.08 9.80
N SER A 709 -27.59 -34.64 11.01
CA SER A 709 -26.89 -34.05 12.16
C SER A 709 -26.27 -35.07 13.11
N MET A 710 -25.16 -34.68 13.74
CA MET A 710 -24.53 -35.38 14.85
C MET A 710 -24.41 -34.44 16.05
N ARG A 711 -24.63 -34.95 17.25
CA ARG A 711 -24.49 -34.20 18.50
C ARG A 711 -23.13 -34.42 19.12
N PHE A 712 -22.54 -33.38 19.69
CA PHE A 712 -21.31 -33.43 20.48
C PHE A 712 -21.33 -32.36 21.57
N ALA A 713 -20.43 -32.43 22.55
CA ALA A 713 -20.35 -31.46 23.64
C ALA A 713 -18.94 -30.89 23.79
N LEU A 714 -18.83 -29.58 24.03
CA LEU A 714 -17.56 -28.88 24.27
C LEU A 714 -17.66 -27.92 25.45
N ALA A 715 -16.65 -27.95 26.32
CA ALA A 715 -16.50 -26.96 27.38
C ALA A 715 -16.09 -25.60 26.80
N GLY A 716 -16.48 -24.51 27.46
CA GLY A 716 -16.08 -23.16 27.03
C GLY A 716 -14.56 -22.99 27.00
N GLY A 717 -14.06 -22.35 25.95
CA GLY A 717 -12.63 -22.21 25.66
C GLY A 717 -12.00 -23.41 24.95
N ASN A 718 -12.70 -24.55 24.82
CA ASN A 718 -12.13 -25.74 24.19
C ASN A 718 -12.43 -25.79 22.68
N GLN A 719 -11.57 -26.54 22.00
CA GLN A 719 -11.65 -26.86 20.59
C GLN A 719 -11.64 -28.39 20.39
N LEU A 720 -12.21 -28.83 19.27
CA LEU A 720 -12.21 -30.20 18.82
C LEU A 720 -11.75 -30.23 17.37
N LEU A 721 -10.56 -30.77 17.15
CA LEU A 721 -10.06 -31.08 15.82
C LEU A 721 -10.70 -32.37 15.33
N THR A 722 -11.31 -32.32 14.16
CA THR A 722 -11.92 -33.49 13.51
C THR A 722 -11.81 -33.36 12.00
N GLN A 723 -12.20 -34.37 11.25
CA GLN A 723 -12.03 -34.37 9.79
C GLN A 723 -13.32 -34.76 9.10
N LEU A 724 -13.67 -34.02 8.06
CA LEU A 724 -14.83 -34.25 7.22
C LEU A 724 -14.42 -35.04 5.98
N ARG A 725 -14.92 -36.26 5.83
CA ARG A 725 -14.79 -37.04 4.59
C ARG A 725 -16.01 -36.80 3.71
N ILE A 726 -15.77 -36.44 2.45
CA ILE A 726 -16.79 -36.30 1.40
C ILE A 726 -16.41 -37.27 0.28
N GLU A 727 -17.32 -38.14 -0.13
CA GLU A 727 -17.09 -39.12 -1.20
C GLU A 727 -18.18 -38.98 -2.26
N LEU A 728 -17.76 -38.77 -3.51
CA LEU A 728 -18.68 -38.59 -4.63
C LEU A 728 -19.36 -39.91 -4.97
N PRO A 729 -20.70 -39.94 -5.07
CA PRO A 729 -21.39 -41.14 -5.52
C PRO A 729 -21.19 -41.36 -7.03
N PRO A 730 -21.40 -42.59 -7.53
CA PRO A 730 -21.36 -42.89 -8.96
C PRO A 730 -22.37 -42.09 -9.80
N THR A 731 -23.39 -41.52 -9.16
CA THR A 731 -24.47 -40.73 -9.76
C THR A 731 -24.07 -39.27 -10.04
N ALA A 732 -22.89 -38.81 -9.56
CA ALA A 732 -22.36 -37.49 -9.85
C ALA A 732 -22.03 -37.33 -11.34
N ARG A 733 -22.12 -36.11 -11.88
CA ARG A 733 -21.86 -35.82 -13.30
C ARG A 733 -20.64 -34.92 -13.47
N VAL A 734 -19.77 -35.27 -14.40
CA VAL A 734 -18.63 -34.42 -14.81
C VAL A 734 -19.14 -33.03 -15.22
N GLY A 735 -18.46 -31.98 -14.75
CA GLY A 735 -18.83 -30.58 -14.96
C GLY A 735 -19.84 -30.04 -13.94
N GLN A 736 -20.37 -30.87 -13.04
CA GLN A 736 -21.26 -30.42 -11.97
C GLN A 736 -20.48 -29.69 -10.87
N GLN A 737 -21.07 -28.63 -10.32
CA GLN A 737 -20.61 -27.99 -9.09
C GLN A 737 -21.56 -28.35 -7.95
N LEU A 738 -21.01 -28.89 -6.87
CA LEU A 738 -21.74 -29.32 -5.69
C LEU A 738 -21.29 -28.48 -4.50
N ARG A 739 -22.24 -27.93 -3.75
CA ARG A 739 -21.94 -27.23 -2.50
C ARG A 739 -22.43 -28.05 -1.31
N LEU A 740 -21.54 -28.26 -0.36
CA LEU A 740 -21.85 -28.83 0.95
C LEU A 740 -21.63 -27.76 2.02
N ASP A 741 -22.58 -27.58 2.92
CA ASP A 741 -22.40 -26.76 4.11
C ASP A 741 -22.41 -27.66 5.37
N VAL A 742 -21.42 -27.50 6.23
CA VAL A 742 -21.38 -28.08 7.58
C VAL A 742 -21.62 -26.97 8.58
N VAL A 743 -22.57 -27.12 9.49
CA VAL A 743 -23.07 -26.06 10.37
C VAL A 743 -22.98 -26.51 11.83
N GLN A 744 -22.40 -25.67 12.68
CA GLN A 744 -22.40 -25.87 14.12
C GLN A 744 -23.53 -25.04 14.75
N ARG A 745 -24.52 -25.71 15.35
CA ARG A 745 -25.67 -25.08 16.01
C ARG A 745 -25.67 -25.39 17.50
N ASP A 746 -25.82 -24.36 18.34
CA ASP A 746 -26.04 -24.56 19.77
C ASP A 746 -27.41 -25.21 20.00
N THR A 747 -27.45 -26.36 20.68
CA THR A 747 -28.70 -27.13 20.83
C THR A 747 -29.72 -26.44 21.73
N LYS A 748 -29.28 -25.56 22.62
CA LYS A 748 -30.13 -24.85 23.57
C LYS A 748 -30.71 -23.58 22.96
N THR A 749 -29.86 -22.76 22.34
CA THR A 749 -30.30 -21.48 21.77
C THR A 749 -30.80 -21.59 20.34
N GLN A 750 -30.50 -22.71 19.66
CA GLN A 750 -30.73 -22.91 18.23
C GLN A 750 -29.95 -21.95 17.32
N GLN A 751 -29.05 -21.14 17.89
CA GLN A 751 -28.22 -20.20 17.16
C GLN A 751 -27.18 -20.94 16.32
N ILE A 752 -27.00 -20.52 15.08
CA ILE A 752 -25.86 -20.93 14.28
C ILE A 752 -24.62 -20.22 14.82
N THR A 753 -23.63 -21.02 15.20
CA THR A 753 -22.40 -20.56 15.86
C THR A 753 -21.17 -20.96 15.06
N GLY A 754 -21.37 -21.36 13.81
CA GLY A 754 -20.28 -21.73 12.93
C GLY A 754 -20.70 -22.48 11.70
N GLY A 755 -19.85 -22.41 10.68
CA GLY A 755 -20.03 -23.23 9.50
C GLY A 755 -18.85 -23.21 8.54
N ILE A 756 -18.88 -24.21 7.67
CA ILE A 756 -17.85 -24.52 6.69
C ILE A 756 -18.58 -24.84 5.39
N ALA A 757 -18.27 -24.13 4.33
CA ALA A 757 -18.69 -24.44 2.97
C ALA A 757 -17.56 -25.14 2.20
N VAL A 758 -17.91 -26.19 1.47
CA VAL A 758 -17.03 -26.87 0.51
C VAL A 758 -17.71 -26.84 -0.85
N LEU A 759 -17.04 -26.25 -1.85
CA LEU A 759 -17.45 -26.33 -3.24
C LEU A 759 -16.65 -27.44 -3.93
N VAL A 760 -17.32 -28.46 -4.41
CA VAL A 760 -16.73 -29.56 -5.18
C VAL A 760 -17.05 -29.36 -6.66
N ARG A 761 -16.03 -29.35 -7.52
CA ARG A 761 -16.20 -29.44 -8.97
C ARG A 761 -15.90 -30.88 -9.39
N VAL A 762 -16.85 -31.51 -10.08
CA VAL A 762 -16.68 -32.88 -10.55
C VAL A 762 -15.89 -32.85 -11.85
N VAL A 763 -14.67 -33.40 -11.81
CA VAL A 763 -13.76 -33.45 -12.97
C VAL A 763 -13.72 -34.85 -13.59
N PRO A 764 -13.30 -34.98 -14.87
CA PRO A 764 -13.25 -36.26 -15.57
C PRO A 764 -12.40 -37.34 -14.88
#